data_AF-A0A2E7MEP3-F1
#
_entry.id   AF-A0A2E7MEP3-F1
#
_cell.length_a   1.000
_cell.length_b   1.000
_cell.length_c   1.000
_cell.angle_alpha   90.00
_cell.angle_beta   90.00
_cell.angle_gamma   90.00
#
_symmetry.space_group_name_H-M   'P 1'
#
loop_
_entity.id
_entity.type
_entity.pdbx_description
1 polymer ?
#
loop_
_entity_poly.entity_id
_entity_poly.type
_entity_poly.pdbx_seq_one_letter_code
_entity_poly.pdbx_strand_id
1 'polypeptide(L)'
;MSTTHPSGSPTPCRQRPSVAWALKMFITLPMVLVWILATTACLNKRPPARLSQSVPVAAALVFDAEEDRAVGTVPKALQDAIGLQLQERNLVPEFVGVESFGEDFARRRASRHRFAWLGDRPDTAELLLLVETRATFYSQMGGRYRWTVSVRATVGRPEAADLSVDVAFEVPVFLQFAHEQAPAALQAASAIIVRRLDRLVDTALGDPEAPWELEDLGQEPSGQAPLEARPEANRQASPDRATTEGGLGLMYFVLVDRFHNGEEANDEDTDLDDPQAFHGGDIRGVIDRLDYLQSLGVQTVWLSPITDTSTEKVDGHGAFHGYWVEDPGAVEPRFGTESDLVELSEQLRSRGMKLVLDVVTNHVAYDAPLVAEKPHWFHDLGDIVDWDDPVQAVSHDVHGLPDLAQENDEVYSWLVANGRSWIDRVRPDGFRLDAVRHVPLEFWSRYNAALRETAGADFVLLGEMFDGSPAVLSKVWNEGAFGALFDFPMHYALVDVFCRDAHPGKLAAVLDADRRYAHPQRLVTFADNHDLPRVMSACGGDEQRVQRLLAFQLTTRGTPCLTYGVEVGLEGEAEPVNRGDMVFPERDDPSSTAQLIADLARIRREHPALSKGRTRLLALDDELFAYVRVADAGAVLVVINQGDTERVVELPQASGAVGKQPSRALDLLSGRRVALPLQIAPQDIRVLDVSGLWAPGVLDAPPEQRAVEVHVRDAPLNAGDTLLLVGGSAELGDWDPNSGAGPLQHQGTIASWGTSLETGRVWEYKLVIRRADGSTTWEERANRYLYVDDDNEALVVNATWSS
;
A
#
# COMPACT_ATOMS: atom_id res chain seq x y z
N MET A 1 -41.91 -35.54 45.23
CA MET A 1 -42.52 -34.99 46.46
C MET A 1 -42.93 -33.55 46.12
N SER A 2 -44.22 -33.18 46.21
CA SER A 2 -44.89 -32.63 47.41
C SER A 2 -44.47 -31.17 47.69
N THR A 3 -45.33 -30.14 47.78
CA THR A 3 -46.83 -30.09 47.73
C THR A 3 -47.38 -28.66 47.53
N THR A 4 -48.63 -28.54 47.02
CA THR A 4 -49.66 -27.47 47.23
C THR A 4 -49.39 -25.97 46.98
N HIS A 5 -50.08 -25.40 45.97
CA HIS A 5 -51.27 -24.48 46.04
C HIS A 5 -51.52 -23.55 47.26
N PRO A 6 -52.36 -22.48 47.16
CA PRO A 6 -53.19 -21.98 46.02
C PRO A 6 -52.79 -20.51 45.64
N SER A 7 -53.58 -19.51 45.19
CA SER A 7 -55.00 -19.29 44.79
C SER A 7 -55.14 -17.98 43.97
N GLY A 8 -56.06 -17.88 43.00
CA GLY A 8 -56.47 -16.60 42.36
C GLY A 8 -57.22 -16.80 41.02
N SER A 9 -58.28 -16.04 40.73
CA SER A 9 -59.23 -16.31 39.62
C SER A 9 -59.71 -15.01 38.90
N PRO A 10 -60.47 -15.03 37.78
CA PRO A 10 -60.11 -14.23 36.58
C PRO A 10 -61.13 -13.14 36.14
N THR A 11 -60.80 -12.36 35.11
CA THR A 11 -61.76 -11.60 34.27
C THR A 11 -61.23 -11.36 32.83
N PRO A 12 -62.09 -11.05 31.81
CA PRO A 12 -61.72 -11.22 30.39
C PRO A 12 -61.74 -9.93 29.52
N CYS A 13 -61.19 -10.07 28.30
CA CYS A 13 -61.58 -9.44 27.03
C CYS A 13 -61.71 -7.89 26.94
N ARG A 14 -60.86 -7.26 26.11
CA ARG A 14 -61.11 -5.91 25.56
C ARG A 14 -60.72 -5.77 24.09
N GLN A 15 -61.42 -4.81 23.46
CA GLN A 15 -61.57 -4.52 22.03
C GLN A 15 -60.27 -4.22 21.27
N ARG A 16 -60.30 -4.43 19.94
CA ARG A 16 -59.29 -3.93 18.99
C ARG A 16 -59.41 -2.40 18.81
N PRO A 17 -58.29 -1.65 18.71
CA PRO A 17 -58.30 -0.26 18.27
C PRO A 17 -58.50 -0.13 16.74
N SER A 18 -58.74 1.08 16.25
CA SER A 18 -59.05 1.36 14.84
C SER A 18 -57.83 1.74 13.99
N VAL A 19 -57.95 1.53 12.67
CA VAL A 19 -56.87 1.68 11.66
C VAL A 19 -56.20 3.07 11.66
N ALA A 20 -56.93 4.12 12.08
CA ALA A 20 -56.42 5.49 12.14
C ALA A 20 -55.24 5.68 13.12
N TRP A 21 -55.05 4.80 14.11
CA TRP A 21 -53.89 4.83 15.01
C TRP A 21 -52.63 4.23 14.37
N ALA A 22 -52.78 3.12 13.64
CA ALA A 22 -51.65 2.44 12.98
C ALA A 22 -50.98 3.33 11.92
N LEU A 23 -51.77 4.09 11.16
CA LEU A 23 -51.25 4.97 10.10
C LEU A 23 -50.39 6.13 10.63
N LYS A 24 -50.58 6.57 11.88
CA LYS A 24 -49.72 7.61 12.48
C LYS A 24 -48.37 7.07 12.92
N MET A 25 -48.31 5.86 13.49
CA MET A 25 -47.02 5.22 13.81
C MET A 25 -46.14 5.00 12.59
N PHE A 26 -46.73 4.57 11.45
CA PHE A 26 -45.97 4.30 10.23
C PHE A 26 -45.32 5.53 9.57
N ILE A 27 -45.72 6.75 9.95
CA ILE A 27 -45.13 7.99 9.41
C ILE A 27 -44.15 8.61 10.41
N THR A 28 -44.40 8.50 11.73
CA THR A 28 -43.47 9.04 12.73
C THR A 28 -42.28 8.13 13.02
N LEU A 29 -42.45 6.80 12.98
CA LEU A 29 -41.36 5.87 13.32
C LEU A 29 -40.17 5.96 12.34
N PRO A 30 -40.37 6.08 11.00
CA PRO A 30 -39.25 6.30 10.08
C PRO A 30 -38.53 7.63 10.30
N MET A 31 -39.26 8.73 10.56
CA MET A 31 -38.62 10.03 10.86
C MET A 31 -37.81 9.99 12.16
N VAL A 32 -38.32 9.32 13.21
CA VAL A 32 -37.58 9.15 14.47
C VAL A 32 -36.39 8.22 14.28
N LEU A 33 -36.49 7.15 13.48
CA LEU A 33 -35.36 6.25 13.22
C LEU A 33 -34.29 6.93 12.36
N VAL A 34 -34.67 7.76 11.37
CA VAL A 34 -33.74 8.59 10.60
C VAL A 34 -33.08 9.65 11.49
N TRP A 35 -33.80 10.23 12.45
CA TRP A 35 -33.19 11.13 13.44
C TRP A 35 -32.20 10.40 14.36
N ILE A 36 -32.55 9.21 14.85
CA ILE A 36 -31.67 8.40 15.70
C ILE A 36 -30.42 7.98 14.92
N LEU A 37 -30.57 7.48 13.70
CA LEU A 37 -29.46 7.11 12.81
C LEU A 37 -28.57 8.31 12.47
N ALA A 38 -29.16 9.49 12.23
CA ALA A 38 -28.40 10.73 12.03
C ALA A 38 -27.67 11.20 13.30
N THR A 39 -28.14 10.85 14.50
CA THR A 39 -27.38 11.10 15.75
C THR A 39 -26.33 10.04 16.07
N THR A 40 -26.54 8.77 15.71
CA THR A 40 -25.54 7.71 15.95
C THR A 40 -24.42 7.70 14.91
N ALA A 41 -24.71 8.10 13.66
CA ALA A 41 -23.69 8.30 12.62
C ALA A 41 -22.76 9.51 12.90
N CYS A 42 -23.07 10.33 13.90
CA CYS A 42 -22.20 11.41 14.38
C CYS A 42 -21.38 11.05 15.63
N LEU A 43 -21.50 9.83 16.16
CA LEU A 43 -20.88 9.43 17.43
C LEU A 43 -19.66 8.50 17.24
N ASN A 44 -18.62 9.02 16.56
CA ASN A 44 -17.23 8.77 16.97
C ASN A 44 -16.17 9.75 16.41
N LYS A 45 -16.57 10.95 15.96
CA LYS A 45 -15.67 12.11 15.94
C LYS A 45 -16.03 12.99 17.13
N ARG A 46 -15.08 13.26 18.04
CA ARG A 46 -15.27 14.35 19.03
C ARG A 46 -15.52 15.63 18.21
N PRO A 47 -16.61 16.39 18.44
CA PRO A 47 -16.79 17.66 17.74
C PRO A 47 -15.66 18.61 18.18
N PRO A 48 -15.05 19.36 17.24
CA PRO A 48 -13.86 20.17 17.53
C PRO A 48 -14.13 21.22 18.62
N ALA A 49 -13.11 21.56 19.40
CA ALA A 49 -13.24 22.40 20.60
C ALA A 49 -13.64 23.85 20.24
N ARG A 50 -14.95 24.10 20.13
CA ARG A 50 -15.47 25.36 19.61
C ARG A 50 -15.61 26.42 20.70
N LEU A 51 -14.85 27.50 20.57
CA LEU A 51 -14.90 28.64 21.49
C LEU A 51 -16.25 29.36 21.47
N SER A 52 -16.66 29.89 22.62
CA SER A 52 -17.94 30.58 22.80
C SER A 52 -18.00 31.98 22.17
N GLN A 53 -16.85 32.51 21.74
CA GLN A 53 -16.68 33.77 21.02
C GLN A 53 -15.66 33.56 19.89
N SER A 54 -15.66 34.43 18.89
CA SER A 54 -14.67 34.38 17.80
C SER A 54 -13.35 34.99 18.25
N VAL A 55 -12.26 34.22 18.15
CA VAL A 55 -10.92 34.63 18.58
C VAL A 55 -9.99 34.74 17.36
N PRO A 56 -9.34 35.89 17.11
CA PRO A 56 -8.35 36.01 16.05
C PRO A 56 -7.14 35.09 16.26
N VAL A 57 -6.61 34.53 15.18
CA VAL A 57 -5.36 33.75 15.17
C VAL A 57 -4.42 34.32 14.12
N ALA A 58 -3.22 34.76 14.53
CA ALA A 58 -2.16 35.10 13.59
C ALA A 58 -1.46 33.81 13.16
N ALA A 59 -1.61 33.43 11.89
CA ALA A 59 -1.16 32.15 11.37
C ALA A 59 -0.03 32.32 10.35
N ALA A 60 1.18 31.87 10.68
CA ALA A 60 2.31 31.81 9.77
C ALA A 60 2.51 30.37 9.28
N LEU A 61 2.36 30.14 7.97
CA LEU A 61 2.64 28.85 7.33
C LEU A 61 3.91 28.98 6.49
N VAL A 62 4.89 28.15 6.78
CA VAL A 62 6.29 28.26 6.34
C VAL A 62 6.68 26.98 5.60
N PHE A 63 7.32 27.13 4.45
CA PHE A 63 8.03 26.05 3.75
C PHE A 63 9.52 26.38 3.69
N ASP A 64 10.35 25.67 4.45
CA ASP A 64 11.82 25.80 4.39
C ASP A 64 12.35 24.96 3.21
N ALA A 65 12.78 25.64 2.14
CA ALA A 65 13.41 24.99 0.99
C ALA A 65 14.92 24.75 1.23
N GLU A 66 15.40 23.57 0.85
CA GLU A 66 16.72 23.04 1.23
C GLU A 66 17.90 23.77 0.55
N GLU A 67 17.84 23.96 -0.77
CA GLU A 67 18.97 24.46 -1.57
C GLU A 67 19.23 25.97 -1.39
N ASP A 68 18.17 26.80 -1.47
CA ASP A 68 18.29 28.26 -1.58
C ASP A 68 18.33 29.01 -0.23
N ARG A 69 18.11 28.32 0.90
CA ARG A 69 17.89 28.94 2.23
C ARG A 69 16.69 29.90 2.26
N ALA A 70 15.76 29.74 1.33
CA ALA A 70 14.58 30.56 1.17
C ALA A 70 13.41 29.99 1.99
N VAL A 71 12.64 30.90 2.59
CA VAL A 71 11.33 30.59 3.17
C VAL A 71 10.28 30.82 2.10
N GLY A 72 9.62 29.75 1.67
CA GLY A 72 8.51 29.76 0.71
C GLY A 72 7.14 29.66 1.37
N THR A 73 6.10 29.80 0.55
CA THR A 73 4.70 29.54 0.93
C THR A 73 4.35 28.06 0.81
N VAL A 74 3.59 27.53 1.76
CA VAL A 74 2.94 26.22 1.61
C VAL A 74 1.90 26.23 0.46
N PRO A 75 1.52 25.07 -0.11
CA PRO A 75 0.47 24.98 -1.12
C PRO A 75 -0.84 25.64 -0.67
N LYS A 76 -1.51 26.35 -1.58
CA LYS A 76 -2.72 27.12 -1.25
C LYS A 76 -3.85 26.25 -0.67
N ALA A 77 -3.99 25.01 -1.16
CA ALA A 77 -4.94 24.04 -0.62
C ALA A 77 -4.67 23.68 0.86
N LEU A 78 -3.40 23.58 1.28
CA LEU A 78 -3.03 23.33 2.67
C LEU A 78 -3.37 24.54 3.55
N GLN A 79 -3.08 25.76 3.09
CA GLN A 79 -3.46 26.99 3.78
C GLN A 79 -4.99 27.08 3.97
N ASP A 80 -5.77 26.79 2.93
CA ASP A 80 -7.23 26.91 2.99
C ASP A 80 -7.87 25.79 3.83
N ALA A 81 -7.31 24.58 3.83
CA ALA A 81 -7.74 23.49 4.71
C ALA A 81 -7.48 23.80 6.20
N ILE A 82 -6.28 24.27 6.55
CA ILE A 82 -5.96 24.75 7.91
C ILE A 82 -6.89 25.92 8.29
N GLY A 83 -7.16 26.83 7.34
CA GLY A 83 -8.06 27.95 7.53
C GLY A 83 -9.50 27.53 7.87
N LEU A 84 -9.97 26.42 7.30
CA LEU A 84 -11.28 25.84 7.59
C LEU A 84 -11.34 25.23 9.00
N GLN A 85 -10.36 24.41 9.39
CA GLN A 85 -10.28 23.78 10.72
C GLN A 85 -10.27 24.79 11.87
N LEU A 86 -9.64 25.94 11.65
CA LEU A 86 -9.64 27.05 12.60
C LEU A 86 -11.05 27.67 12.69
N GLN A 87 -11.71 27.93 11.56
CA GLN A 87 -13.06 28.51 11.53
C GLN A 87 -14.11 27.61 12.19
N GLU A 88 -14.00 26.29 12.09
CA GLU A 88 -14.88 25.34 12.79
C GLU A 88 -14.84 25.51 14.33
N ARG A 89 -13.67 25.88 14.85
CA ARG A 89 -13.41 26.14 16.28
C ARG A 89 -13.78 27.57 16.73
N ASN A 90 -14.39 28.37 15.84
CA ASN A 90 -14.58 29.83 15.96
C ASN A 90 -13.27 30.64 15.97
N LEU A 91 -12.14 30.06 15.59
CA LEU A 91 -10.89 30.79 15.39
C LEU A 91 -10.94 31.52 14.03
N VAL A 92 -10.48 32.77 13.99
CA VAL A 92 -10.47 33.60 12.78
C VAL A 92 -9.03 33.75 12.29
N PRO A 93 -8.59 32.96 11.30
CA PRO A 93 -7.20 32.99 10.84
C PRO A 93 -6.89 34.24 10.01
N GLU A 94 -5.99 35.06 10.52
CA GLU A 94 -5.26 36.06 9.74
C GLU A 94 -3.92 35.43 9.31
N PHE A 95 -3.88 34.95 8.07
CA PHE A 95 -2.68 34.34 7.51
C PHE A 95 -1.64 35.40 7.17
N VAL A 96 -0.50 35.34 7.85
CA VAL A 96 0.65 36.19 7.57
C VAL A 96 1.28 35.73 6.25
N GLY A 97 1.44 36.65 5.29
CA GLY A 97 2.07 36.36 4.00
C GLY A 97 3.60 36.36 4.08
N VAL A 98 4.24 35.39 3.42
CA VAL A 98 5.71 35.20 3.40
C VAL A 98 6.48 36.44 2.95
N GLU A 99 5.91 37.22 2.01
CA GLU A 99 6.37 38.56 1.59
C GLU A 99 6.71 39.50 2.78
N SER A 100 6.04 39.32 3.93
CA SER A 100 6.22 40.16 5.12
C SER A 100 7.23 39.63 6.15
N PHE A 101 7.81 38.44 5.95
CA PHE A 101 8.73 37.82 6.93
C PHE A 101 9.86 36.97 6.35
N GLY A 102 9.87 36.62 5.06
CA GLY A 102 10.77 35.61 4.49
C GLY A 102 12.26 35.83 4.81
N GLU A 103 12.78 37.04 4.57
CA GLU A 103 14.17 37.41 4.92
C GLU A 103 14.47 37.31 6.42
N ASP A 104 13.48 37.59 7.28
CA ASP A 104 13.65 37.66 8.73
C ASP A 104 13.54 36.26 9.37
N PHE A 105 12.68 35.38 8.81
CA PHE A 105 12.59 33.97 9.18
C PHE A 105 13.76 33.13 8.66
N ALA A 106 14.29 33.42 7.46
CA ALA A 106 15.51 32.78 6.94
C ALA A 106 16.74 33.06 7.84
N ARG A 107 16.77 34.21 8.54
CA ARG A 107 17.80 34.57 9.53
C ARG A 107 17.60 33.91 10.91
N ARG A 108 16.38 33.45 11.24
CA ARG A 108 16.01 32.87 12.55
C ARG A 108 15.87 31.35 12.45
N ARG A 109 16.96 30.62 12.74
CA ARG A 109 17.04 29.15 12.60
C ARG A 109 16.29 28.31 13.65
N ALA A 110 15.76 28.91 14.72
CA ALA A 110 15.10 28.18 15.79
C ALA A 110 13.61 28.52 15.83
N SER A 111 12.75 27.50 15.84
CA SER A 111 11.29 27.59 15.85
C SER A 111 10.78 28.58 16.90
N ARG A 112 11.27 28.50 18.14
CA ARG A 112 10.93 29.44 19.23
C ARG A 112 11.23 30.92 18.91
N HIS A 113 12.26 31.22 18.11
CA HIS A 113 12.59 32.60 17.72
C HIS A 113 11.72 33.09 16.54
N ARG A 114 11.26 32.18 15.67
CA ARG A 114 10.24 32.46 14.63
C ARG A 114 8.86 32.66 15.28
N PHE A 115 8.51 31.86 16.28
CA PHE A 115 7.28 31.98 17.06
C PHE A 115 7.24 33.26 17.92
N ALA A 116 8.33 33.59 18.63
CA ALA A 116 8.42 34.85 19.38
C ALA A 116 8.25 36.09 18.47
N TRP A 117 8.88 36.09 17.28
CA TRP A 117 8.70 37.16 16.29
C TRP A 117 7.24 37.32 15.84
N LEU A 118 6.49 36.22 15.76
CA LEU A 118 5.06 36.25 15.41
C LEU A 118 4.22 36.93 16.50
N GLY A 119 4.68 36.89 17.76
CA GLY A 119 4.11 37.63 18.90
C GLY A 119 4.52 39.10 18.98
N ASP A 120 5.75 39.45 18.59
CA ASP A 120 6.33 40.81 18.64
C ASP A 120 5.72 41.82 17.63
N ARG A 121 4.69 41.42 16.88
CA ARG A 121 4.08 42.23 15.81
C ARG A 121 3.24 43.41 16.35
N PRO A 122 2.97 44.44 15.52
CA PRO A 122 2.08 45.56 15.89
C PRO A 122 0.58 45.23 15.77
N ASP A 123 0.23 44.08 15.18
CA ASP A 123 -1.12 43.61 14.85
C ASP A 123 -1.45 42.25 15.51
N THR A 124 -0.69 41.85 16.54
CA THR A 124 -0.73 40.51 17.13
C THR A 124 -2.10 40.09 17.65
N ALA A 125 -2.57 38.93 17.19
CA ALA A 125 -3.79 38.26 17.61
C ALA A 125 -3.70 37.64 19.01
N GLU A 126 -4.84 37.28 19.61
CA GLU A 126 -4.89 36.63 20.94
C GLU A 126 -4.21 35.25 20.95
N LEU A 127 -4.27 34.54 19.81
CA LEU A 127 -3.61 33.25 19.59
C LEU A 127 -2.67 33.32 18.39
N LEU A 128 -1.59 32.55 18.46
CA LEU A 128 -0.57 32.39 17.43
C LEU A 128 -0.56 30.95 16.95
N LEU A 129 -0.40 30.75 15.63
CA LEU A 129 -0.10 29.47 15.01
C LEU A 129 1.11 29.65 14.10
N LEU A 130 2.18 28.88 14.35
CA LEU A 130 3.29 28.70 13.43
C LEU A 130 3.24 27.25 12.92
N VAL A 131 3.28 27.04 11.60
CA VAL A 131 3.50 25.72 11.00
C VAL A 131 4.72 25.82 10.09
N GLU A 132 5.77 25.11 10.44
CA GLU A 132 7.01 24.97 9.70
C GLU A 132 6.99 23.62 9.00
N THR A 133 7.13 23.64 7.68
CA THR A 133 7.20 22.43 6.85
C THR A 133 8.51 22.41 6.08
N ARG A 134 9.08 21.22 5.91
CA ARG A 134 10.17 20.91 5.00
C ARG A 134 9.77 19.67 4.22
N ALA A 135 10.27 19.52 3.00
CA ALA A 135 10.21 18.27 2.28
C ALA A 135 11.61 17.96 1.76
N THR A 136 12.28 16.98 2.35
CA THR A 136 13.56 16.45 1.89
C THR A 136 13.32 15.29 0.92
N PHE A 137 14.16 15.16 -0.09
CA PHE A 137 14.20 13.94 -0.90
C PHE A 137 14.95 12.86 -0.13
N TYR A 138 14.49 11.61 -0.21
CA TYR A 138 15.09 10.47 0.49
C TYR A 138 15.77 9.50 -0.48
N SER A 139 15.01 8.94 -1.43
CA SER A 139 15.53 7.99 -2.43
C SER A 139 14.58 7.78 -3.60
N GLN A 140 15.07 7.32 -4.75
CA GLN A 140 14.24 6.76 -5.81
C GLN A 140 14.00 5.27 -5.52
N MET A 141 12.73 4.86 -5.48
CA MET A 141 12.32 3.47 -5.27
C MET A 141 11.42 3.03 -6.42
N GLY A 142 12.01 2.35 -7.40
CA GLY A 142 11.29 1.80 -8.55
C GLY A 142 10.57 2.81 -9.44
N GLY A 143 11.21 3.95 -9.69
CA GLY A 143 10.59 5.05 -10.43
C GLY A 143 9.52 5.81 -9.65
N ARG A 144 9.31 5.50 -8.36
CA ARG A 144 8.73 6.44 -7.39
C ARG A 144 9.85 7.16 -6.64
N TYR A 145 9.52 8.31 -6.05
CA TYR A 145 10.46 9.21 -5.39
C TYR A 145 9.96 9.36 -3.95
N ARG A 146 10.70 8.80 -3.00
CA ARG A 146 10.40 8.92 -1.57
C ARG A 146 10.87 10.29 -1.11
N TRP A 147 9.95 11.05 -0.53
CA TRP A 147 10.19 12.32 0.13
C TRP A 147 9.74 12.21 1.58
N THR A 148 10.44 12.87 2.49
CA THR A 148 10.06 12.98 3.89
C THR A 148 9.60 14.40 4.15
N VAL A 149 8.32 14.57 4.49
CA VAL A 149 7.74 15.89 4.79
C VAL A 149 7.75 16.12 6.30
N SER A 150 8.86 16.63 6.82
CA SER A 150 9.02 17.04 8.21
C SER A 150 8.13 18.26 8.51
N VAL A 151 7.35 18.19 9.58
CA VAL A 151 6.49 19.29 10.04
C VAL A 151 6.69 19.54 11.53
N ARG A 152 6.90 20.81 11.89
CA ARG A 152 6.75 21.28 13.28
C ARG A 152 5.65 22.34 13.32
N ALA A 153 4.72 22.21 14.26
CA ALA A 153 3.67 23.19 14.47
C ALA A 153 3.60 23.61 15.93
N THR A 154 3.44 24.91 16.18
CA THR A 154 3.45 25.53 17.51
C THR A 154 2.23 26.44 17.65
N VAL A 155 1.46 26.24 18.72
CA VAL A 155 0.28 27.05 19.08
C VAL A 155 0.48 27.65 20.47
N GLY A 156 0.13 28.93 20.65
CA GLY A 156 0.26 29.59 21.95
C GLY A 156 -0.26 31.03 21.96
N ARG A 157 -0.03 31.74 23.06
CA ARG A 157 -0.43 33.13 23.27
C ARG A 157 0.80 34.06 23.31
N PRO A 158 0.74 35.30 22.80
CA PRO A 158 1.91 36.20 22.75
C PRO A 158 2.54 36.47 24.11
N GLU A 159 1.72 36.69 25.15
CA GLU A 159 2.17 36.98 26.52
C GLU A 159 2.69 35.75 27.27
N ALA A 160 2.63 34.55 26.67
CA ALA A 160 2.95 33.27 27.30
C ALA A 160 3.63 32.31 26.31
N ALA A 161 4.62 32.80 25.56
CA ALA A 161 5.36 31.99 24.57
C ALA A 161 6.07 30.77 25.18
N ASP A 162 6.53 30.85 26.44
CA ASP A 162 7.12 29.73 27.19
C ASP A 162 6.08 28.64 27.60
N LEU A 163 4.80 28.85 27.28
CA LEU A 163 3.68 27.92 27.48
C LEU A 163 2.97 27.59 26.15
N SER A 164 3.67 27.73 25.01
CA SER A 164 3.18 27.20 23.73
C SER A 164 3.18 25.68 23.74
N VAL A 165 2.19 25.07 23.09
CA VAL A 165 2.19 23.64 22.76
C VAL A 165 2.76 23.49 21.37
N ASP A 166 3.77 22.63 21.19
CA ASP A 166 4.25 22.24 19.86
C ASP A 166 4.21 20.73 19.63
N VAL A 167 4.20 20.36 18.36
CA VAL A 167 4.26 18.98 17.86
C VAL A 167 5.24 18.95 16.70
N ALA A 168 6.08 17.93 16.65
CA ALA A 168 6.86 17.57 15.48
C ALA A 168 6.37 16.23 14.94
N PHE A 169 6.39 16.04 13.63
CA PHE A 169 6.13 14.76 12.98
C PHE A 169 6.64 14.78 11.55
N GLU A 170 6.90 13.60 10.99
CA GLU A 170 7.23 13.45 9.58
C GLU A 170 6.12 12.71 8.83
N VAL A 171 5.95 13.02 7.55
CA VAL A 171 5.02 12.33 6.66
C VAL A 171 5.80 11.75 5.48
N PRO A 172 5.96 10.42 5.39
CA PRO A 172 6.58 9.79 4.23
C PRO A 172 5.63 9.89 3.02
N VAL A 173 6.15 10.37 1.90
CA VAL A 173 5.40 10.61 0.66
C VAL A 173 6.11 9.93 -0.50
N PHE A 174 5.35 9.21 -1.33
CA PHE A 174 5.86 8.55 -2.53
C PHE A 174 5.29 9.23 -3.77
N LEU A 175 6.07 10.12 -4.36
CA LEU A 175 5.76 10.77 -5.64
C LEU A 175 6.09 9.82 -6.80
N GLN A 176 5.57 10.10 -8.00
CA GLN A 176 5.59 9.19 -9.14
C GLN A 176 6.63 9.57 -10.22
N PHE A 177 7.23 10.78 -10.19
CA PHE A 177 8.21 11.22 -11.19
C PHE A 177 9.33 12.12 -10.64
N ALA A 178 10.53 12.07 -11.24
CA ALA A 178 11.72 12.83 -10.81
C ALA A 178 11.55 14.36 -10.83
N HIS A 179 10.60 14.87 -11.62
CA HIS A 179 10.28 16.29 -11.71
C HIS A 179 9.28 16.75 -10.65
N GLU A 180 8.70 15.83 -9.88
CA GLU A 180 7.81 16.16 -8.76
C GLU A 180 8.68 16.49 -7.54
N GLN A 181 8.90 17.79 -7.34
CA GLN A 181 9.80 18.33 -6.33
C GLN A 181 9.12 18.47 -4.95
N ALA A 182 9.90 18.93 -3.97
CA ALA A 182 9.51 19.22 -2.59
C ALA A 182 8.11 19.88 -2.39
N PRO A 183 7.62 20.82 -3.24
CA PRO A 183 6.26 21.35 -3.13
C PRO A 183 5.14 20.34 -3.42
N ALA A 184 5.37 19.41 -4.37
CA ALA A 184 4.45 18.32 -4.68
C ALA A 184 4.43 17.27 -3.55
N ALA A 185 5.58 17.04 -2.90
CA ALA A 185 5.66 16.20 -1.71
C ALA A 185 4.79 16.78 -0.58
N LEU A 186 4.95 18.08 -0.29
CA LEU A 186 4.14 18.80 0.70
C LEU A 186 2.65 18.82 0.33
N GLN A 187 2.30 18.91 -0.96
CA GLN A 187 0.91 18.80 -1.41
C GLN A 187 0.32 17.42 -1.12
N ALA A 188 1.05 16.33 -1.37
CA ALA A 188 0.58 14.97 -1.07
C ALA A 188 0.50 14.70 0.45
N ALA A 189 1.42 15.24 1.25
CA ALA A 189 1.35 15.17 2.73
C ALA A 189 0.19 15.98 3.33
N SER A 190 -0.37 16.96 2.60
CA SER A 190 -1.26 17.99 3.16
C SER A 190 -2.45 17.45 3.95
N ALA A 191 -3.06 16.34 3.52
CA ALA A 191 -4.20 15.75 4.24
C ALA A 191 -3.84 15.17 5.62
N ILE A 192 -2.61 14.65 5.78
CA ILE A 192 -2.10 14.12 7.05
C ILE A 192 -1.68 15.28 7.97
N ILE A 193 -1.07 16.33 7.40
CA ILE A 193 -0.70 17.56 8.12
C ILE A 193 -1.95 18.20 8.76
N VAL A 194 -3.01 18.41 7.97
CA VAL A 194 -4.33 18.89 8.42
C VAL A 194 -4.86 18.01 9.56
N ARG A 195 -4.85 16.68 9.40
CA ARG A 195 -5.34 15.73 10.41
C ARG A 195 -4.58 15.81 11.74
N ARG A 196 -3.25 15.97 11.71
CA ARG A 196 -2.41 16.05 12.92
C ARG A 196 -2.48 17.43 13.60
N LEU A 197 -2.61 18.52 12.82
CA LEU A 197 -2.85 19.87 13.35
C LEU A 197 -4.18 20.00 14.12
N ASP A 198 -5.20 19.24 13.72
CA ASP A 198 -6.52 19.22 14.35
C ASP A 198 -6.42 18.96 15.87
N ARG A 199 -5.64 17.94 16.25
CA ARG A 199 -5.39 17.55 17.64
C ARG A 199 -4.59 18.60 18.41
N LEU A 200 -3.55 19.17 17.81
CA LEU A 200 -2.72 20.21 18.43
C LEU A 200 -3.56 21.43 18.85
N VAL A 201 -4.47 21.86 17.96
CA VAL A 201 -5.33 23.02 18.24
C VAL A 201 -6.33 22.69 19.35
N ASP A 202 -6.95 21.50 19.36
CA ASP A 202 -7.85 21.11 20.46
C ASP A 202 -7.11 21.01 21.82
N THR A 203 -5.90 20.45 21.86
CA THR A 203 -5.06 20.43 23.07
C THR A 203 -4.75 21.85 23.57
N ALA A 204 -4.39 22.77 22.67
CA ALA A 204 -4.13 24.17 23.00
C ALA A 204 -5.40 24.97 23.42
N LEU A 205 -6.60 24.45 23.11
CA LEU A 205 -7.88 25.00 23.56
C LEU A 205 -8.41 24.34 24.85
N GLY A 206 -7.87 23.18 25.25
CA GLY A 206 -7.96 22.62 26.60
C GLY A 206 -8.84 21.38 26.77
N ASP A 207 -8.49 20.27 26.12
CA ASP A 207 -9.00 18.92 26.47
C ASP A 207 -8.18 18.31 27.63
N PRO A 208 -8.76 18.01 28.81
CA PRO A 208 -7.97 17.55 29.98
C PRO A 208 -7.43 16.10 29.92
N GLU A 209 -7.73 15.32 28.88
CA GLU A 209 -7.47 13.86 28.85
C GLU A 209 -6.57 13.41 27.67
N ALA A 210 -5.68 14.27 27.17
CA ALA A 210 -4.75 13.94 26.08
C ALA A 210 -3.29 13.84 26.58
N PRO A 211 -2.70 12.62 26.68
CA PRO A 211 -1.27 12.43 26.84
C PRO A 211 -0.53 12.81 25.55
N TRP A 212 0.74 13.22 25.70
CA TRP A 212 1.68 13.38 24.60
C TRP A 212 3.03 12.82 25.05
N GLU A 213 3.59 11.94 24.23
CA GLU A 213 5.02 11.61 24.24
C GLU A 213 5.47 11.62 22.78
N LEU A 214 6.69 12.11 22.54
CA LEU A 214 7.19 12.45 21.21
C LEU A 214 8.72 12.42 21.27
N GLU A 215 9.31 11.35 20.75
CA GLU A 215 10.77 11.20 20.69
C GLU A 215 11.35 11.72 19.35
N ASP A 216 12.66 11.93 19.34
CA ASP A 216 13.35 12.86 18.44
C ASP A 216 14.06 12.10 17.30
N LEU A 217 13.68 12.33 16.04
CA LEU A 217 14.30 11.73 14.85
C LEU A 217 15.13 12.77 14.09
N GLY A 218 16.41 12.46 13.82
CA GLY A 218 17.40 13.51 13.50
C GLY A 218 18.49 13.19 12.46
N GLN A 219 18.24 13.64 11.21
CA GLN A 219 19.20 14.13 10.20
C GLN A 219 20.23 13.17 9.55
N GLU A 220 20.04 12.92 8.25
CA GLU A 220 21.09 12.54 7.27
C GLU A 220 21.69 13.79 6.54
N PRO A 221 22.89 13.71 5.92
CA PRO A 221 23.40 14.78 5.04
C PRO A 221 24.11 14.35 3.71
N SER A 222 23.33 14.18 2.63
CA SER A 222 23.59 14.48 1.18
C SER A 222 25.01 14.53 0.52
N GLY A 223 25.13 14.00 -0.73
CA GLY A 223 26.25 14.36 -1.64
C GLY A 223 26.39 13.66 -3.03
N GLN A 224 25.66 14.11 -4.07
CA GLN A 224 25.59 13.55 -5.45
C GLN A 224 26.85 13.65 -6.36
N ALA A 225 26.98 12.74 -7.37
CA ALA A 225 27.37 13.06 -8.79
C ALA A 225 27.25 11.85 -9.78
N PRO A 226 26.69 11.98 -11.01
CA PRO A 226 26.39 10.85 -11.92
C PRO A 226 27.31 10.66 -13.15
N LEU A 227 27.30 9.47 -13.80
CA LEU A 227 27.96 9.23 -15.12
C LEU A 227 27.31 8.14 -16.02
N GLU A 228 27.45 8.35 -17.34
CA GLU A 228 26.79 7.68 -18.49
C GLU A 228 26.81 6.14 -18.59
N ALA A 229 25.72 5.54 -19.10
CA ALA A 229 25.63 4.15 -19.53
C ALA A 229 25.78 3.95 -21.07
N ARG A 230 26.12 2.72 -21.51
CA ARG A 230 26.17 2.29 -22.93
C ARG A 230 25.63 0.87 -23.13
N PRO A 231 25.14 0.50 -24.34
CA PRO A 231 24.08 -0.51 -24.47
C PRO A 231 24.55 -1.96 -24.55
N GLU A 232 23.69 -2.86 -24.06
CA GLU A 232 23.87 -4.31 -24.09
C GLU A 232 23.45 -4.97 -25.42
N ALA A 233 23.92 -6.21 -25.63
CA ALA A 233 23.69 -6.98 -26.85
C ALA A 233 22.75 -8.17 -26.61
N ASN A 234 21.44 -7.90 -26.72
CA ASN A 234 20.30 -8.82 -26.89
C ASN A 234 20.65 -10.30 -27.14
N ARG A 235 20.21 -11.19 -26.23
CA ARG A 235 20.08 -12.63 -26.47
C ARG A 235 18.73 -13.14 -25.99
N GLN A 236 18.18 -14.09 -26.74
CA GLN A 236 16.81 -14.57 -26.60
C GLN A 236 16.68 -15.58 -25.47
N ALA A 237 15.63 -15.45 -24.65
CA ALA A 237 15.22 -16.47 -23.69
C ALA A 237 14.80 -17.78 -24.39
N SER A 238 14.92 -18.91 -23.69
CA SER A 238 14.47 -20.23 -24.15
C SER A 238 13.29 -20.74 -23.30
N PRO A 239 12.31 -21.44 -23.91
CA PRO A 239 11.04 -21.72 -23.25
C PRO A 239 11.01 -22.99 -22.38
N ASP A 240 10.01 -22.99 -21.49
CA ASP A 240 9.34 -24.14 -20.85
C ASP A 240 10.15 -25.19 -20.07
N ARG A 241 10.02 -25.08 -18.74
CA ARG A 241 9.58 -26.21 -17.91
C ARG A 241 8.49 -25.79 -16.92
N ALA A 242 7.25 -26.16 -17.20
CA ALA A 242 6.16 -26.00 -16.25
C ALA A 242 6.36 -26.92 -15.02
N THR A 243 6.37 -26.34 -13.82
CA THR A 243 6.43 -27.06 -12.53
C THR A 243 5.04 -27.21 -11.88
N THR A 244 4.91 -28.08 -10.89
CA THR A 244 3.69 -28.86 -10.64
C THR A 244 2.72 -28.23 -9.65
N GLU A 245 1.79 -27.41 -10.17
CA GLU A 245 0.38 -27.23 -9.72
C GLU A 245 0.05 -26.82 -8.26
N GLY A 246 1.00 -26.79 -7.31
CA GLY A 246 0.77 -26.60 -5.88
C GLY A 246 0.93 -25.15 -5.37
N GLY A 247 0.15 -24.20 -5.90
CA GLY A 247 0.26 -22.77 -5.55
C GLY A 247 0.16 -22.43 -4.05
N LEU A 248 0.67 -21.25 -3.67
CA LEU A 248 0.73 -20.74 -2.29
C LEU A 248 -0.67 -20.50 -1.66
N GLY A 249 -1.69 -20.24 -2.47
CA GLY A 249 -3.08 -20.09 -2.00
C GLY A 249 -3.34 -18.69 -1.44
N LEU A 250 -3.83 -18.61 -0.21
CA LEU A 250 -3.83 -17.38 0.61
C LEU A 250 -2.63 -17.45 1.56
N MET A 251 -1.73 -16.49 1.44
CA MET A 251 -0.62 -16.28 2.39
C MET A 251 -1.07 -15.38 3.54
N TYR A 252 -0.47 -15.59 4.71
CA TYR A 252 -0.64 -14.74 5.89
C TYR A 252 0.74 -14.53 6.54
N PHE A 253 1.15 -13.28 6.67
CA PHE A 253 2.40 -12.87 7.31
C PHE A 253 2.20 -12.71 8.82
N VAL A 254 3.04 -13.38 9.59
CA VAL A 254 3.08 -13.38 11.05
C VAL A 254 4.39 -12.74 11.48
N LEU A 255 4.31 -11.55 12.08
CA LEU A 255 5.40 -10.99 12.87
C LEU A 255 5.35 -11.68 14.24
N VAL A 256 6.30 -12.57 14.52
CA VAL A 256 6.19 -13.57 15.60
C VAL A 256 5.96 -12.90 16.96
N ASP A 257 6.83 -11.96 17.33
CA ASP A 257 6.77 -11.17 18.57
C ASP A 257 5.42 -10.47 18.83
N ARG A 258 4.69 -10.12 17.77
CA ARG A 258 3.48 -9.28 17.83
C ARG A 258 2.19 -10.05 17.55
N PHE A 259 2.26 -11.38 17.48
CA PHE A 259 1.13 -12.22 17.09
C PHE A 259 0.44 -12.93 18.26
N HIS A 260 1.18 -13.65 19.11
CA HIS A 260 0.61 -14.33 20.29
C HIS A 260 1.71 -14.87 21.21
N ASN A 261 1.69 -14.51 22.49
CA ASN A 261 2.46 -15.20 23.54
C ASN A 261 1.75 -16.52 23.91
N GLY A 262 2.43 -17.64 23.71
CA GLY A 262 2.00 -19.00 24.04
C GLY A 262 2.85 -19.70 25.11
N GLU A 263 4.03 -19.17 25.47
CA GLU A 263 4.91 -19.73 26.50
C GLU A 263 5.61 -18.63 27.32
N GLU A 264 4.91 -18.03 28.30
CA GLU A 264 5.41 -17.02 29.27
C GLU A 264 6.77 -17.36 29.96
N ALA A 265 7.29 -18.58 29.78
CA ALA A 265 8.57 -19.03 30.30
C ALA A 265 9.79 -18.67 29.43
N ASN A 266 9.63 -18.13 28.21
CA ASN A 266 10.73 -17.60 27.39
C ASN A 266 10.68 -16.07 27.16
N ASP A 267 9.78 -15.37 27.86
CA ASP A 267 9.77 -13.90 27.95
C ASP A 267 11.05 -13.39 28.63
N GLU A 268 11.96 -12.81 27.83
CA GLU A 268 13.18 -12.13 28.28
C GLU A 268 13.21 -10.72 27.66
N ASP A 269 13.54 -9.70 28.48
CA ASP A 269 13.56 -8.27 28.13
C ASP A 269 12.29 -7.74 27.41
N THR A 270 11.13 -8.32 27.74
CA THR A 270 9.82 -7.91 27.21
C THR A 270 9.25 -6.68 27.94
N ASP A 271 8.73 -5.69 27.19
CA ASP A 271 7.95 -4.58 27.73
C ASP A 271 6.79 -4.22 26.78
N LEU A 272 5.55 -4.41 27.24
CA LEU A 272 4.33 -4.19 26.45
C LEU A 272 3.94 -2.71 26.32
N ASP A 273 4.50 -1.82 27.15
CA ASP A 273 4.27 -0.37 27.06
C ASP A 273 5.27 0.31 26.09
N ASP A 274 6.34 -0.40 25.66
CA ASP A 274 7.39 0.09 24.77
C ASP A 274 7.31 -0.59 23.38
N PRO A 275 6.81 0.10 22.32
CA PRO A 275 6.55 -0.52 21.02
C PRO A 275 7.83 -0.92 20.24
N GLN A 276 9.03 -0.61 20.76
CA GLN A 276 10.33 -1.02 20.23
C GLN A 276 10.97 -2.16 21.04
N ALA A 277 10.36 -2.61 22.15
CA ALA A 277 10.81 -3.77 22.92
C ALA A 277 10.25 -5.09 22.33
N PHE A 278 10.60 -6.23 22.94
CA PHE A 278 9.89 -7.49 22.70
C PHE A 278 8.54 -7.48 23.42
N HIS A 279 7.51 -8.01 22.78
CA HIS A 279 6.17 -8.17 23.34
C HIS A 279 5.86 -9.63 23.71
N GLY A 280 6.78 -10.56 23.45
CA GLY A 280 6.71 -11.95 23.92
C GLY A 280 5.88 -12.88 23.03
N GLY A 281 5.62 -12.49 21.78
CA GLY A 281 4.98 -13.37 20.81
C GLY A 281 5.94 -14.44 20.27
N ASP A 282 5.47 -15.69 20.17
CA ASP A 282 6.35 -16.84 19.99
C ASP A 282 5.76 -17.92 19.04
N ILE A 283 6.58 -18.93 18.71
CA ILE A 283 6.21 -20.02 17.80
C ILE A 283 5.10 -20.92 18.38
N ARG A 284 5.02 -21.11 19.70
CA ARG A 284 3.93 -21.83 20.39
C ARG A 284 2.62 -21.08 20.24
N GLY A 285 2.62 -19.75 20.33
CA GLY A 285 1.48 -18.90 20.05
C GLY A 285 1.01 -18.96 18.59
N VAL A 286 1.93 -19.09 17.63
CA VAL A 286 1.55 -19.39 16.23
C VAL A 286 0.85 -20.74 16.12
N ILE A 287 1.36 -21.79 16.80
CA ILE A 287 0.75 -23.13 16.82
C ILE A 287 -0.67 -23.08 17.40
N ASP A 288 -0.87 -22.39 18.53
CA ASP A 288 -2.17 -22.25 19.22
C ASP A 288 -3.21 -21.51 18.37
N ARG A 289 -2.77 -20.67 17.43
CA ARG A 289 -3.64 -19.86 16.55
C ARG A 289 -3.80 -20.43 15.13
N LEU A 290 -3.26 -21.63 14.84
CA LEU A 290 -3.44 -22.29 13.54
C LEU A 290 -4.89 -22.52 13.14
N ASP A 291 -5.77 -22.81 14.09
CA ASP A 291 -7.19 -23.07 13.82
C ASP A 291 -7.95 -21.76 13.48
N TYR A 292 -7.46 -20.60 13.95
CA TYR A 292 -7.92 -19.27 13.55
C TYR A 292 -7.45 -18.93 12.12
N LEU A 293 -6.17 -19.16 11.82
CA LEU A 293 -5.64 -18.97 10.46
C LEU A 293 -6.36 -19.88 9.45
N GLN A 294 -6.70 -21.11 9.84
CA GLN A 294 -7.48 -22.02 9.00
C GLN A 294 -8.94 -21.56 8.80
N SER A 295 -9.58 -20.89 9.77
CA SER A 295 -10.95 -20.37 9.61
C SER A 295 -11.02 -19.20 8.63
N LEU A 296 -9.99 -18.33 8.61
CA LEU A 296 -9.77 -17.30 7.57
C LEU A 296 -9.48 -17.90 6.17
N GLY A 297 -9.19 -19.20 6.08
CA GLY A 297 -8.88 -19.88 4.82
C GLY A 297 -7.42 -19.75 4.35
N VAL A 298 -6.51 -19.40 5.26
CA VAL A 298 -5.06 -19.34 5.02
C VAL A 298 -4.55 -20.72 4.57
N GLN A 299 -3.63 -20.71 3.61
CA GLN A 299 -3.00 -21.91 3.02
C GLN A 299 -1.47 -21.87 3.09
N THR A 300 -0.86 -20.73 3.38
CA THR A 300 0.55 -20.58 3.68
C THR A 300 0.72 -19.59 4.83
N VAL A 301 1.48 -19.97 5.86
CA VAL A 301 1.98 -19.04 6.88
C VAL A 301 3.39 -18.63 6.51
N TRP A 302 3.65 -17.32 6.45
CA TRP A 302 4.97 -16.73 6.33
C TRP A 302 5.32 -16.11 7.68
N LEU A 303 6.39 -16.56 8.32
CA LEU A 303 6.91 -15.95 9.56
C LEU A 303 7.92 -14.85 9.22
N SER A 304 8.01 -13.81 10.04
CA SER A 304 9.22 -12.97 10.19
C SER A 304 10.46 -13.83 10.47
N PRO A 305 11.69 -13.29 10.40
CA PRO A 305 12.89 -14.05 10.75
C PRO A 305 12.73 -14.69 12.14
N ILE A 306 13.04 -15.99 12.21
CA ILE A 306 13.00 -16.81 13.44
C ILE A 306 14.40 -17.09 14.00
N THR A 307 15.42 -16.49 13.41
CA THR A 307 16.84 -16.70 13.74
C THR A 307 17.26 -15.81 14.89
N ASP A 308 18.25 -16.29 15.65
CA ASP A 308 18.85 -15.60 16.79
C ASP A 308 19.18 -14.13 16.45
N THR A 309 18.56 -13.20 17.15
CA THR A 309 18.59 -11.76 16.84
C THR A 309 19.02 -10.96 18.07
N SER A 310 19.66 -9.82 17.83
CA SER A 310 20.15 -8.95 18.91
C SER A 310 19.01 -8.50 19.85
N THR A 311 19.35 -8.22 21.10
CA THR A 311 18.45 -7.59 22.09
C THR A 311 18.67 -6.09 22.23
N GLU A 312 19.80 -5.57 21.75
CA GLU A 312 20.19 -4.17 21.97
C GLU A 312 19.38 -3.21 21.09
N LYS A 313 19.10 -2.02 21.64
CA LYS A 313 18.42 -0.94 20.90
C LYS A 313 19.44 -0.01 20.26
N VAL A 314 19.31 0.21 18.95
CA VAL A 314 20.16 1.13 18.17
C VAL A 314 19.34 2.34 17.76
N ASP A 315 19.79 3.53 18.19
CA ASP A 315 19.11 4.82 18.01
C ASP A 315 17.61 4.83 18.36
N GLY A 316 17.22 4.01 19.36
CA GLY A 316 15.85 3.86 19.85
C GLY A 316 15.02 2.76 19.17
N HIS A 317 15.49 2.23 18.04
CA HIS A 317 14.88 1.07 17.38
C HIS A 317 15.34 -0.24 18.05
N GLY A 318 14.48 -1.25 18.11
CA GLY A 318 14.79 -2.54 18.73
C GLY A 318 14.46 -3.74 17.85
N ALA A 319 15.26 -4.80 17.98
CA ALA A 319 15.32 -5.93 17.06
C ALA A 319 14.19 -6.98 17.17
N PHE A 320 13.04 -6.63 17.76
CA PHE A 320 11.87 -7.52 17.92
C PHE A 320 11.31 -8.08 16.60
N HIS A 321 11.71 -7.49 15.47
CA HIS A 321 11.39 -7.91 14.12
C HIS A 321 12.30 -9.03 13.57
N GLY A 322 13.39 -9.39 14.24
CA GLY A 322 14.27 -10.52 13.89
C GLY A 322 15.29 -10.26 12.75
N TYR A 323 15.28 -9.07 12.14
CA TYR A 323 16.17 -8.76 11.01
C TYR A 323 17.63 -8.48 11.41
N TRP A 324 17.91 -8.13 12.68
CA TRP A 324 19.27 -7.91 13.18
C TRP A 324 19.88 -9.23 13.65
N VAL A 325 20.14 -10.11 12.70
CA VAL A 325 20.54 -11.51 12.94
C VAL A 325 21.96 -11.61 13.53
N GLU A 326 22.12 -12.39 14.60
CA GLU A 326 23.42 -12.78 15.16
C GLU A 326 23.87 -14.17 14.69
N ASP A 327 23.02 -15.20 14.83
CA ASP A 327 23.27 -16.55 14.27
C ASP A 327 22.10 -17.04 13.38
N PRO A 328 22.22 -17.00 12.04
CA PRO A 328 21.21 -17.53 11.12
C PRO A 328 21.10 -19.06 11.13
N GLY A 329 21.89 -19.77 11.94
CA GLY A 329 21.81 -21.22 12.16
C GLY A 329 20.93 -21.63 13.36
N ALA A 330 20.72 -20.74 14.33
CA ALA A 330 19.94 -20.97 15.54
C ALA A 330 18.49 -20.46 15.42
N VAL A 331 17.61 -20.88 16.33
CA VAL A 331 16.30 -20.25 16.55
C VAL A 331 16.44 -19.26 17.69
N GLU A 332 15.86 -18.08 17.54
CA GLU A 332 15.74 -17.05 18.58
C GLU A 332 15.09 -17.62 19.86
N PRO A 333 15.82 -17.66 21.00
CA PRO A 333 15.29 -18.13 22.29
C PRO A 333 13.95 -17.52 22.71
N ARG A 334 13.74 -16.21 22.51
CA ARG A 334 12.49 -15.48 22.79
C ARG A 334 11.33 -15.90 21.87
N PHE A 335 11.59 -16.51 20.72
CA PHE A 335 10.56 -17.08 19.85
C PHE A 335 10.36 -18.59 20.05
N GLY A 336 11.26 -19.27 20.77
CA GLY A 336 11.11 -20.67 21.19
C GLY A 336 12.30 -21.54 20.76
N THR A 337 12.04 -22.79 20.38
CA THR A 337 13.11 -23.74 19.99
C THR A 337 12.95 -24.28 18.57
N GLU A 338 14.03 -24.88 18.04
CA GLU A 338 13.97 -25.67 16.80
C GLU A 338 12.89 -26.77 16.87
N SER A 339 12.61 -27.33 18.06
CA SER A 339 11.56 -28.33 18.23
C SER A 339 10.15 -27.75 18.02
N ASP A 340 9.91 -26.50 18.42
CA ASP A 340 8.64 -25.81 18.21
C ASP A 340 8.48 -25.42 16.74
N LEU A 341 9.55 -24.98 16.08
CA LEU A 341 9.55 -24.67 14.65
C LEU A 341 9.32 -25.93 13.78
N VAL A 342 9.89 -27.07 14.18
CA VAL A 342 9.60 -28.39 13.58
C VAL A 342 8.17 -28.81 13.88
N GLU A 343 7.64 -28.59 15.09
CA GLU A 343 6.24 -28.88 15.41
C GLU A 343 5.29 -28.05 14.54
N LEU A 344 5.48 -26.73 14.45
CA LEU A 344 4.70 -25.83 13.59
C LEU A 344 4.71 -26.29 12.13
N SER A 345 5.88 -26.66 11.61
CA SER A 345 6.05 -27.25 10.27
C SER A 345 5.22 -28.53 10.08
N GLU A 346 5.18 -29.45 11.05
CA GLU A 346 4.36 -30.66 10.96
C GLU A 346 2.87 -30.39 11.18
N GLN A 347 2.51 -29.47 12.07
CA GLN A 347 1.15 -29.01 12.36
C GLN A 347 0.50 -28.37 11.13
N LEU A 348 1.22 -27.47 10.43
CA LEU A 348 0.80 -26.86 9.16
C LEU A 348 0.63 -27.91 8.07
N ARG A 349 1.65 -28.76 7.86
CA ARG A 349 1.62 -29.82 6.83
C ARG A 349 0.47 -30.81 7.05
N SER A 350 0.13 -31.13 8.30
CA SER A 350 -1.01 -31.99 8.65
C SER A 350 -2.37 -31.36 8.31
N ARG A 351 -2.45 -30.02 8.35
CA ARG A 351 -3.61 -29.22 7.94
C ARG A 351 -3.67 -28.95 6.43
N GLY A 352 -2.67 -29.39 5.66
CA GLY A 352 -2.53 -29.06 4.23
C GLY A 352 -2.09 -27.61 3.97
N MET A 353 -1.57 -26.93 5.00
CA MET A 353 -1.03 -25.58 4.94
C MET A 353 0.50 -25.65 4.77
N LYS A 354 1.08 -24.59 4.20
CA LYS A 354 2.51 -24.43 3.98
C LYS A 354 3.18 -23.56 5.03
N LEU A 355 4.49 -23.76 5.24
CA LEU A 355 5.36 -22.88 6.00
C LEU A 355 6.36 -22.18 5.07
N VAL A 356 6.46 -20.85 5.18
CA VAL A 356 7.51 -20.03 4.58
C VAL A 356 8.26 -19.33 5.72
N LEU A 357 9.58 -19.43 5.72
CA LEU A 357 10.44 -18.69 6.66
C LEU A 357 11.00 -17.44 5.98
N ASP A 358 11.17 -16.37 6.73
CA ASP A 358 12.05 -15.29 6.31
C ASP A 358 13.52 -15.70 6.37
N VAL A 359 14.33 -15.18 5.46
CA VAL A 359 15.78 -15.41 5.41
C VAL A 359 16.49 -14.12 4.98
N VAL A 360 17.25 -13.57 5.91
CA VAL A 360 18.20 -12.47 5.66
C VAL A 360 19.49 -13.05 5.08
N THR A 361 19.95 -12.49 3.96
CA THR A 361 21.26 -12.81 3.37
C THR A 361 22.13 -11.57 3.11
N ASN A 362 21.62 -10.39 3.45
CA ASN A 362 22.27 -9.12 3.18
C ASN A 362 23.31 -8.76 4.25
N HIS A 363 22.87 -8.70 5.51
CA HIS A 363 23.61 -8.15 6.64
C HIS A 363 23.47 -9.05 7.89
N VAL A 364 24.09 -8.61 8.99
CA VAL A 364 23.93 -9.13 10.36
C VAL A 364 23.64 -7.98 11.33
N ALA A 365 23.44 -8.25 12.62
CA ALA A 365 23.35 -7.19 13.64
C ALA A 365 24.62 -6.31 13.70
N TYR A 366 24.47 -5.05 14.11
CA TYR A 366 25.55 -4.06 14.20
C TYR A 366 26.78 -4.54 14.98
N ASP A 367 26.56 -5.28 16.07
CA ASP A 367 27.58 -5.80 16.98
C ASP A 367 27.68 -7.34 16.97
N ALA A 368 27.04 -8.01 16.00
CA ALA A 368 27.04 -9.47 15.86
C ALA A 368 28.47 -10.03 15.95
N PRO A 369 28.73 -11.11 16.72
CA PRO A 369 30.08 -11.64 16.93
C PRO A 369 30.85 -11.94 15.62
N LEU A 370 30.13 -12.28 14.56
CA LEU A 370 30.66 -12.52 13.22
C LEU A 370 31.46 -11.33 12.67
N VAL A 371 31.07 -10.09 12.95
CA VAL A 371 31.77 -8.87 12.49
C VAL A 371 33.19 -8.82 13.05
N ALA A 372 33.37 -9.17 14.32
CA ALA A 372 34.67 -9.22 14.98
C ALA A 372 35.50 -10.46 14.63
N GLU A 373 34.85 -11.62 14.41
CA GLU A 373 35.53 -12.87 14.04
C GLU A 373 35.92 -12.94 12.55
N LYS A 374 35.16 -12.26 11.68
CA LYS A 374 35.22 -12.37 10.22
C LYS A 374 35.14 -10.99 9.52
N PRO A 375 35.98 -9.99 9.87
CA PRO A 375 35.91 -8.67 9.21
C PRO A 375 36.15 -8.74 7.68
N HIS A 376 36.78 -9.79 7.15
CA HIS A 376 36.94 -10.02 5.70
C HIS A 376 35.72 -10.65 5.01
N TRP A 377 34.60 -10.81 5.71
CA TRP A 377 33.30 -11.22 5.17
C TRP A 377 32.37 -10.04 4.87
N PHE A 378 32.80 -8.80 5.13
CA PHE A 378 32.00 -7.58 4.98
C PHE A 378 32.66 -6.61 4.01
N HIS A 379 31.89 -5.70 3.43
CA HIS A 379 32.39 -4.78 2.40
C HIS A 379 33.29 -3.65 2.93
N ASP A 380 33.10 -3.18 4.18
CA ASP A 380 33.89 -2.09 4.82
C ASP A 380 33.92 -0.79 3.97
N LEU A 381 32.78 -0.46 3.33
CA LEU A 381 32.61 0.75 2.50
C LEU A 381 31.78 1.85 3.19
N GLY A 382 31.09 1.54 4.30
CA GLY A 382 30.21 2.45 5.02
C GLY A 382 28.80 2.53 4.43
N ASP A 383 27.99 3.43 4.99
CA ASP A 383 26.57 3.57 4.64
C ASP A 383 26.30 3.83 3.16
N ILE A 384 25.09 3.47 2.71
CA ILE A 384 24.53 3.94 1.43
C ILE A 384 24.27 5.45 1.54
N VAL A 385 24.98 6.26 0.73
CA VAL A 385 24.81 7.73 0.68
C VAL A 385 24.00 8.15 -0.55
N ASP A 386 24.09 7.40 -1.64
CA ASP A 386 23.23 7.53 -2.83
C ASP A 386 22.49 6.21 -3.05
N TRP A 387 21.24 6.16 -2.58
CA TRP A 387 20.35 4.99 -2.74
C TRP A 387 20.07 4.62 -4.20
N ASP A 388 20.35 5.53 -5.14
CA ASP A 388 20.09 5.36 -6.56
C ASP A 388 21.37 4.98 -7.36
N ASP A 389 22.54 4.98 -6.69
CA ASP A 389 23.77 4.37 -7.19
C ASP A 389 23.67 2.83 -7.11
N PRO A 390 23.67 2.12 -8.25
CA PRO A 390 23.51 0.66 -8.28
C PRO A 390 24.75 -0.11 -7.80
N VAL A 391 25.85 0.56 -7.44
CA VAL A 391 27.00 -0.04 -6.74
C VAL A 391 26.77 0.06 -5.24
N GLN A 392 26.59 1.27 -4.70
CA GLN A 392 26.32 1.48 -3.27
C GLN A 392 25.13 0.64 -2.81
N ALA A 393 24.04 0.65 -3.59
CA ALA A 393 22.84 -0.10 -3.26
C ALA A 393 23.09 -1.60 -2.96
N VAL A 394 24.17 -2.22 -3.47
CA VAL A 394 24.47 -3.66 -3.30
C VAL A 394 25.84 -3.97 -2.68
N SER A 395 26.52 -2.99 -2.09
CA SER A 395 27.82 -3.21 -1.42
C SER A 395 28.17 -2.18 -0.34
N HIS A 396 27.17 -1.47 0.19
CA HIS A 396 27.31 -0.49 1.27
C HIS A 396 26.29 -0.80 2.37
N ASP A 397 26.58 -0.36 3.59
CA ASP A 397 25.83 -0.74 4.79
C ASP A 397 24.40 -0.16 4.76
N VAL A 398 23.40 -1.04 4.80
CA VAL A 398 21.97 -0.66 4.79
C VAL A 398 21.61 -0.15 6.18
N HIS A 399 21.46 1.17 6.32
CA HIS A 399 21.26 1.83 7.62
C HIS A 399 22.38 1.50 8.65
N GLY A 400 23.62 1.30 8.19
CA GLY A 400 24.75 0.95 9.04
C GLY A 400 24.81 -0.53 9.46
N LEU A 401 23.88 -1.37 9.02
CA LEU A 401 23.93 -2.83 9.24
C LEU A 401 25.07 -3.45 8.42
N PRO A 402 26.05 -4.15 9.04
CA PRO A 402 27.25 -4.65 8.37
C PRO A 402 26.95 -5.52 7.15
N ASP A 403 27.27 -5.00 5.96
CA ASP A 403 26.90 -5.61 4.69
C ASP A 403 27.87 -6.73 4.28
N LEU A 404 27.31 -7.94 4.06
CA LEU A 404 28.07 -9.15 3.76
C LEU A 404 28.59 -9.12 2.32
N ALA A 405 29.87 -9.37 2.11
CA ALA A 405 30.47 -9.55 0.79
C ALA A 405 30.04 -10.90 0.17
N GLN A 406 28.83 -11.00 -0.40
CA GLN A 406 28.27 -12.28 -0.83
C GLN A 406 28.89 -12.85 -2.12
N GLU A 407 29.80 -12.11 -2.77
CA GLU A 407 30.70 -12.59 -3.82
C GLU A 407 31.94 -13.31 -3.27
N ASN A 408 32.25 -13.18 -1.98
CA ASN A 408 33.24 -13.99 -1.28
C ASN A 408 32.75 -15.45 -1.17
N ASP A 409 33.53 -16.40 -1.71
CA ASP A 409 33.19 -17.82 -1.69
C ASP A 409 33.01 -18.41 -0.27
N GLU A 410 33.63 -17.84 0.78
CA GLU A 410 33.37 -18.24 2.16
C GLU A 410 31.95 -17.85 2.61
N VAL A 411 31.55 -16.60 2.37
CA VAL A 411 30.23 -16.03 2.70
C VAL A 411 29.13 -16.74 1.92
N TYR A 412 29.30 -16.86 0.59
CA TYR A 412 28.38 -17.59 -0.28
C TYR A 412 28.16 -19.04 0.19
N SER A 413 29.24 -19.74 0.55
CA SER A 413 29.16 -21.13 1.01
C SER A 413 28.45 -21.25 2.36
N TRP A 414 28.64 -20.30 3.27
CA TRP A 414 27.99 -20.25 4.58
C TRP A 414 26.49 -19.94 4.45
N LEU A 415 26.11 -18.91 3.69
CA LEU A 415 24.70 -18.57 3.43
C LEU A 415 23.92 -19.74 2.80
N VAL A 416 24.52 -20.42 1.80
CA VAL A 416 23.91 -21.61 1.17
C VAL A 416 23.85 -22.79 2.15
N ALA A 417 24.83 -22.97 3.03
CA ALA A 417 24.80 -24.02 4.06
C ALA A 417 23.68 -23.79 5.10
N ASN A 418 23.46 -22.55 5.54
CA ASN A 418 22.40 -22.20 6.48
C ASN A 418 21.01 -22.42 5.87
N GLY A 419 20.77 -21.95 4.64
CA GLY A 419 19.52 -22.20 3.92
C GLY A 419 19.25 -23.70 3.71
N ARG A 420 20.28 -24.50 3.38
CA ARG A 420 20.17 -25.96 3.29
C ARG A 420 19.90 -26.62 4.66
N SER A 421 20.50 -26.12 5.73
CA SER A 421 20.26 -26.59 7.11
C SER A 421 18.79 -26.40 7.53
N TRP A 422 18.16 -25.28 7.18
CA TRP A 422 16.74 -25.06 7.44
C TRP A 422 15.81 -25.95 6.59
N ILE A 423 16.17 -26.19 5.33
CA ILE A 423 15.47 -27.16 4.46
C ILE A 423 15.52 -28.57 5.07
N ASP A 424 16.68 -29.04 5.52
CA ASP A 424 16.87 -30.39 6.05
C ASP A 424 16.22 -30.57 7.45
N ARG A 425 16.37 -29.61 8.36
CA ARG A 425 15.82 -29.67 9.73
C ARG A 425 14.31 -29.45 9.77
N VAL A 426 13.85 -28.29 9.30
CA VAL A 426 12.46 -27.82 9.47
C VAL A 426 11.57 -28.28 8.32
N ARG A 427 12.12 -28.50 7.12
CA ARG A 427 11.36 -28.84 5.89
C ARG A 427 10.23 -27.83 5.54
N PRO A 428 10.48 -26.50 5.54
CA PRO A 428 9.50 -25.54 5.06
C PRO A 428 9.21 -25.75 3.56
N ASP A 429 8.14 -25.12 3.07
CA ASP A 429 7.74 -25.15 1.66
C ASP A 429 8.42 -24.04 0.84
N GLY A 430 9.04 -23.07 1.50
CA GLY A 430 9.79 -22.00 0.86
C GLY A 430 10.47 -21.02 1.81
N PHE A 431 11.16 -20.04 1.21
CA PHE A 431 11.68 -18.86 1.90
C PHE A 431 11.12 -17.57 1.27
N ARG A 432 10.83 -16.57 2.11
CA ARG A 432 10.89 -15.15 1.71
C ARG A 432 12.34 -14.73 1.84
N LEU A 433 12.81 -13.98 0.84
CA LEU A 433 14.19 -13.53 0.75
C LEU A 433 14.18 -12.01 0.89
N ASP A 434 14.84 -11.55 1.95
CA ASP A 434 14.90 -10.16 2.37
C ASP A 434 15.75 -9.30 1.42
N ALA A 435 15.45 -7.99 1.38
CA ALA A 435 16.30 -6.96 0.80
C ALA A 435 16.85 -7.27 -0.61
N VAL A 436 16.02 -7.77 -1.54
CA VAL A 436 16.49 -8.22 -2.87
C VAL A 436 17.14 -7.10 -3.68
N ARG A 437 16.76 -5.83 -3.44
CA ARG A 437 17.42 -4.64 -4.01
C ARG A 437 18.89 -4.54 -3.62
N HIS A 438 19.27 -5.07 -2.46
CA HIS A 438 20.55 -4.80 -1.79
C HIS A 438 21.58 -5.92 -1.88
N VAL A 439 21.26 -7.01 -2.58
CA VAL A 439 22.18 -8.14 -2.81
C VAL A 439 22.33 -8.38 -4.31
N PRO A 440 23.55 -8.59 -4.86
CA PRO A 440 23.77 -8.72 -6.30
C PRO A 440 22.95 -9.84 -6.97
N LEU A 441 22.37 -9.56 -8.14
CA LEU A 441 21.53 -10.52 -8.87
C LEU A 441 22.27 -11.83 -9.25
N GLU A 442 23.60 -11.81 -9.41
CA GLU A 442 24.38 -13.04 -9.60
C GLU A 442 24.36 -13.94 -8.35
N PHE A 443 24.48 -13.36 -7.14
CA PHE A 443 24.32 -14.10 -5.89
C PHE A 443 22.93 -14.73 -5.84
N TRP A 444 21.87 -13.96 -6.08
CA TRP A 444 20.50 -14.48 -6.06
C TRP A 444 20.31 -15.64 -7.04
N SER A 445 20.81 -15.50 -8.27
CA SER A 445 20.73 -16.56 -9.29
C SER A 445 21.42 -17.86 -8.84
N ARG A 446 22.62 -17.74 -8.24
CA ARG A 446 23.41 -18.87 -7.70
C ARG A 446 22.73 -19.50 -6.49
N TYR A 447 22.33 -18.69 -5.51
CA TYR A 447 21.67 -19.08 -4.26
C TYR A 447 20.33 -19.80 -4.54
N ASN A 448 19.48 -19.19 -5.37
CA ASN A 448 18.18 -19.73 -5.75
C ASN A 448 18.27 -20.99 -6.61
N ALA A 449 19.40 -21.24 -7.28
CA ALA A 449 19.69 -22.53 -7.91
C ALA A 449 20.14 -23.58 -6.88
N ALA A 450 21.05 -23.22 -5.98
CA ALA A 450 21.59 -24.12 -4.96
C ALA A 450 20.54 -24.62 -3.96
N LEU A 451 19.57 -23.78 -3.57
CA LEU A 451 18.47 -24.21 -2.70
C LEU A 451 17.49 -25.14 -3.41
N ARG A 452 17.14 -24.88 -4.68
CA ARG A 452 16.25 -25.76 -5.46
C ARG A 452 16.89 -27.10 -5.82
N GLU A 453 18.21 -27.19 -5.88
CA GLU A 453 18.93 -28.47 -5.98
C GLU A 453 18.64 -29.36 -4.75
N THR A 454 18.44 -28.75 -3.57
CA THR A 454 18.20 -29.45 -2.30
C THR A 454 16.71 -29.69 -2.03
N ALA A 455 15.87 -28.66 -2.07
CA ALA A 455 14.45 -28.74 -1.76
C ALA A 455 13.56 -29.17 -2.94
N GLY A 456 14.08 -29.13 -4.17
CA GLY A 456 13.33 -29.45 -5.39
C GLY A 456 12.69 -28.23 -6.07
N ALA A 457 12.05 -28.48 -7.21
CA ALA A 457 11.58 -27.44 -8.13
C ALA A 457 10.26 -26.76 -7.73
N ASP A 458 9.54 -27.31 -6.76
CA ASP A 458 8.29 -26.76 -6.23
C ASP A 458 8.50 -25.94 -4.93
N PHE A 459 9.74 -25.88 -4.40
CA PHE A 459 10.11 -25.03 -3.26
C PHE A 459 10.04 -23.55 -3.65
N VAL A 460 9.36 -22.76 -2.81
CA VAL A 460 9.11 -21.34 -3.08
C VAL A 460 10.33 -20.51 -2.66
N LEU A 461 10.75 -19.62 -3.55
CA LEU A 461 11.76 -18.60 -3.29
C LEU A 461 11.13 -17.26 -3.69
N LEU A 462 10.63 -16.55 -2.68
CA LEU A 462 9.83 -15.34 -2.80
C LEU A 462 10.72 -14.14 -2.52
N GLY A 463 11.12 -13.41 -3.56
CA GLY A 463 11.94 -12.22 -3.40
C GLY A 463 11.11 -10.99 -3.02
N GLU A 464 11.60 -10.22 -2.05
CA GLU A 464 11.08 -8.91 -1.70
C GLU A 464 11.93 -7.83 -2.39
N MET A 465 11.40 -7.31 -3.49
CA MET A 465 12.00 -6.25 -4.30
C MET A 465 11.12 -5.00 -4.18
N PHE A 466 11.49 -4.10 -3.26
CA PHE A 466 10.78 -2.85 -2.93
C PHE A 466 10.79 -1.83 -4.10
N ASP A 467 9.98 -2.10 -5.14
CA ASP A 467 10.08 -1.38 -6.41
C ASP A 467 8.70 -1.22 -7.10
N GLY A 468 8.35 0.02 -7.46
CA GLY A 468 7.07 0.34 -8.10
C GLY A 468 6.97 0.00 -9.60
N SER A 469 8.03 -0.53 -10.23
CA SER A 469 8.12 -0.74 -11.67
C SER A 469 8.00 -2.21 -12.08
N PRO A 470 6.95 -2.59 -12.84
CA PRO A 470 6.84 -3.91 -13.45
C PRO A 470 8.00 -4.29 -14.38
N ALA A 471 8.77 -3.31 -14.88
CA ALA A 471 9.97 -3.57 -15.66
C ALA A 471 11.13 -4.06 -14.78
N VAL A 472 11.34 -3.47 -13.61
CA VAL A 472 12.39 -3.88 -12.67
C VAL A 472 12.04 -5.23 -12.03
N LEU A 473 10.80 -5.43 -11.57
CA LEU A 473 10.36 -6.73 -11.06
C LEU A 473 10.56 -7.84 -12.09
N SER A 474 10.24 -7.59 -13.37
CA SER A 474 10.49 -8.57 -14.44
C SER A 474 11.98 -8.86 -14.62
N LYS A 475 12.86 -7.85 -14.60
CA LYS A 475 14.31 -8.04 -14.66
C LYS A 475 14.81 -8.90 -13.50
N VAL A 476 14.53 -8.47 -12.26
CA VAL A 476 14.95 -9.11 -11.01
C VAL A 476 14.49 -10.57 -10.94
N TRP A 477 13.23 -10.84 -11.32
CA TRP A 477 12.67 -12.19 -11.36
C TRP A 477 13.51 -13.13 -12.23
N ASN A 478 13.79 -12.71 -13.47
CA ASN A 478 14.46 -13.55 -14.45
C ASN A 478 15.95 -13.72 -14.15
N GLU A 479 16.65 -12.65 -13.77
CA GLU A 479 18.10 -12.66 -13.53
C GLU A 479 18.46 -13.32 -12.19
N GLY A 480 17.78 -12.93 -11.10
CA GLY A 480 17.90 -13.58 -9.79
C GLY A 480 17.23 -14.95 -9.69
N ALA A 481 16.61 -15.43 -10.76
CA ALA A 481 15.96 -16.73 -10.87
C ALA A 481 14.93 -17.01 -9.74
N PHE A 482 14.09 -16.04 -9.41
CA PHE A 482 13.10 -16.15 -8.32
C PHE A 482 11.91 -17.07 -8.67
N GLY A 483 11.28 -17.63 -7.63
CA GLY A 483 10.08 -18.46 -7.77
C GLY A 483 8.79 -17.63 -7.77
N ALA A 484 8.79 -16.56 -6.98
CA ALA A 484 7.77 -15.53 -6.85
C ALA A 484 8.45 -14.18 -6.49
N LEU A 485 7.76 -13.07 -6.72
CA LEU A 485 8.12 -11.74 -6.17
C LEU A 485 6.88 -11.09 -5.55
N PHE A 486 7.09 -10.21 -4.58
CA PHE A 486 6.04 -9.30 -4.10
C PHE A 486 5.63 -8.28 -5.16
N ASP A 487 4.33 -8.04 -5.30
CA ASP A 487 3.73 -7.19 -6.31
C ASP A 487 3.55 -5.76 -5.78
N PHE A 488 4.66 -5.10 -5.47
CA PHE A 488 4.70 -3.68 -5.08
C PHE A 488 3.95 -2.76 -6.07
N PRO A 489 4.04 -2.93 -7.42
CA PRO A 489 3.22 -2.17 -8.36
C PRO A 489 1.71 -2.31 -8.09
N MET A 490 1.23 -3.53 -7.79
CA MET A 490 -0.17 -3.76 -7.44
C MET A 490 -0.53 -3.20 -6.06
N HIS A 491 0.31 -3.37 -5.04
CA HIS A 491 0.11 -2.76 -3.72
C HIS A 491 -0.12 -1.25 -3.85
N TYR A 492 0.77 -0.55 -4.57
CA TYR A 492 0.63 0.89 -4.75
C TYR A 492 -0.63 1.26 -5.53
N ALA A 493 -1.02 0.49 -6.55
CA ALA A 493 -2.27 0.72 -7.28
C ALA A 493 -3.52 0.46 -6.42
N LEU A 494 -3.48 -0.54 -5.53
CA LEU A 494 -4.54 -0.83 -4.56
C LEU A 494 -4.74 0.34 -3.59
N VAL A 495 -3.67 0.80 -2.94
CA VAL A 495 -3.76 1.93 -2.00
C VAL A 495 -4.10 3.24 -2.71
N ASP A 496 -3.47 3.55 -3.84
CA ASP A 496 -3.73 4.81 -4.56
C ASP A 496 -5.18 4.88 -5.05
N VAL A 497 -5.78 3.79 -5.54
CA VAL A 497 -7.17 3.78 -6.00
C VAL A 497 -8.16 3.73 -4.84
N PHE A 498 -8.10 2.71 -3.99
CA PHE A 498 -9.15 2.47 -2.98
C PHE A 498 -9.04 3.36 -1.75
N CYS A 499 -7.82 3.77 -1.36
CA CYS A 499 -7.60 4.62 -0.19
C CYS A 499 -7.44 6.11 -0.55
N ARG A 500 -6.91 6.46 -1.73
CA ARG A 500 -6.56 7.83 -2.13
C ARG A 500 -7.32 8.37 -3.35
N ASP A 501 -8.41 7.72 -3.74
CA ASP A 501 -9.35 8.16 -4.77
C ASP A 501 -8.73 8.37 -6.16
N ALA A 502 -7.65 7.66 -6.48
CA ALA A 502 -7.05 7.68 -7.81
C ALA A 502 -7.89 6.91 -8.84
N HIS A 503 -7.82 7.33 -10.10
CA HIS A 503 -8.57 6.73 -11.21
C HIS A 503 -8.35 5.19 -11.31
N PRO A 504 -9.42 4.36 -11.33
CA PRO A 504 -9.32 2.90 -11.29
C PRO A 504 -8.47 2.27 -12.41
N GLY A 505 -8.24 3.01 -13.49
CA GLY A 505 -7.31 2.63 -14.56
C GLY A 505 -5.88 2.36 -14.10
N LYS A 506 -5.45 2.83 -12.92
CA LYS A 506 -4.14 2.48 -12.34
C LYS A 506 -4.01 0.98 -12.06
N LEU A 507 -5.07 0.36 -11.54
CA LEU A 507 -5.14 -1.10 -11.36
C LEU A 507 -5.10 -1.82 -12.73
N ALA A 508 -5.81 -1.29 -13.72
CA ALA A 508 -5.79 -1.85 -15.07
C ALA A 508 -4.42 -1.74 -15.75
N ALA A 509 -3.67 -0.66 -15.53
CA ALA A 509 -2.32 -0.47 -16.07
C ALA A 509 -1.32 -1.49 -15.49
N VAL A 510 -1.43 -1.81 -14.19
CA VAL A 510 -0.60 -2.87 -13.58
C VAL A 510 -0.98 -4.25 -14.11
N LEU A 511 -2.28 -4.54 -14.28
CA LEU A 511 -2.75 -5.77 -14.94
C LEU A 511 -2.32 -5.86 -16.42
N ASP A 512 -2.23 -4.74 -17.13
CA ASP A 512 -1.76 -4.67 -18.51
C ASP A 512 -0.25 -4.96 -18.61
N ALA A 513 0.51 -4.48 -17.62
CA ALA A 513 1.94 -4.77 -17.47
C ALA A 513 2.25 -6.24 -17.14
N ASP A 514 1.25 -7.08 -16.81
CA ASP A 514 1.44 -8.52 -16.55
C ASP A 514 2.19 -9.25 -17.69
N ARG A 515 2.09 -8.74 -18.93
CA ARG A 515 2.82 -9.25 -20.11
C ARG A 515 4.36 -9.24 -19.97
N ARG A 516 4.91 -8.49 -19.01
CA ARG A 516 6.35 -8.48 -18.70
C ARG A 516 6.79 -9.75 -17.95
N TYR A 517 5.87 -10.53 -17.40
CA TYR A 517 6.18 -11.75 -16.65
C TYR A 517 5.75 -13.00 -17.42
N ALA A 518 6.56 -14.05 -17.36
CA ALA A 518 6.15 -15.36 -17.88
C ALA A 518 4.99 -15.96 -17.06
N HIS A 519 4.94 -15.66 -15.75
CA HIS A 519 4.02 -16.27 -14.78
C HIS A 519 3.42 -15.24 -13.80
N PRO A 520 2.64 -14.24 -14.24
CA PRO A 520 2.05 -13.22 -13.36
C PRO A 520 1.14 -13.80 -12.26
N GLN A 521 0.62 -15.02 -12.44
CA GLN A 521 -0.11 -15.76 -11.39
C GLN A 521 0.76 -16.17 -10.18
N ARG A 522 2.08 -15.99 -10.23
CA ARG A 522 3.02 -16.21 -9.12
C ARG A 522 3.41 -14.91 -8.38
N LEU A 523 3.01 -13.73 -8.85
CA LEU A 523 3.18 -12.47 -8.11
C LEU A 523 2.41 -12.52 -6.78
N VAL A 524 3.01 -12.04 -5.70
CA VAL A 524 2.37 -12.01 -4.36
C VAL A 524 1.75 -10.63 -4.12
N THR A 525 0.42 -10.53 -4.17
CA THR A 525 -0.31 -9.27 -4.01
C THR A 525 -0.65 -9.02 -2.55
N PHE A 526 -0.42 -7.81 -2.05
CA PHE A 526 -0.61 -7.43 -0.64
C PHE A 526 -1.27 -6.06 -0.51
N ALA A 527 -1.92 -5.83 0.63
CA ALA A 527 -2.59 -4.57 0.96
C ALA A 527 -1.66 -3.61 1.72
N ASP A 528 -0.89 -4.14 2.65
CA ASP A 528 0.16 -3.54 3.46
C ASP A 528 1.24 -4.61 3.78
N ASN A 529 2.30 -4.24 4.50
CA ASN A 529 3.29 -5.17 5.07
C ASN A 529 3.89 -4.55 6.36
N HIS A 530 5.06 -5.05 6.83
CA HIS A 530 5.73 -4.55 8.04
C HIS A 530 6.58 -3.28 7.85
N ASP A 531 6.75 -2.78 6.63
CA ASP A 531 7.53 -1.57 6.28
C ASP A 531 6.62 -0.40 5.86
N LEU A 532 5.42 -0.73 5.43
CA LEU A 532 4.44 0.20 4.87
C LEU A 532 3.35 0.56 5.91
N PRO A 533 2.65 1.69 5.74
CA PRO A 533 1.50 2.03 6.57
C PRO A 533 0.42 0.95 6.49
N ARG A 534 -0.23 0.64 7.62
CA ARG A 534 -1.35 -0.30 7.67
C ARG A 534 -2.47 0.14 6.74
N VAL A 535 -3.10 -0.81 6.04
CA VAL A 535 -4.12 -0.52 5.03
C VAL A 535 -5.30 0.24 5.63
N MET A 536 -5.68 -0.02 6.89
CA MET A 536 -6.73 0.71 7.59
C MET A 536 -6.38 2.20 7.75
N SER A 537 -5.17 2.52 8.23
CA SER A 537 -4.71 3.90 8.35
C SER A 537 -4.45 4.57 7.00
N ALA A 538 -3.96 3.82 5.99
CA ALA A 538 -3.82 4.32 4.62
C ALA A 538 -5.17 4.71 4.01
N CYS A 539 -6.22 3.92 4.26
CA CYS A 539 -7.62 4.22 3.95
C CYS A 539 -8.30 5.14 4.99
N GLY A 540 -7.54 5.67 5.95
CA GLY A 540 -7.97 6.70 6.90
C GLY A 540 -8.97 6.27 7.98
N GLY A 541 -9.11 4.98 8.24
CA GLY A 541 -10.10 4.39 9.16
C GLY A 541 -11.40 3.93 8.48
N ASP A 542 -11.45 3.88 7.15
CA ASP A 542 -12.63 3.46 6.37
C ASP A 542 -12.57 1.96 6.04
N GLU A 543 -13.21 1.13 6.86
CA GLU A 543 -13.32 -0.32 6.63
C GLU A 543 -13.96 -0.65 5.26
N GLN A 544 -14.87 0.16 4.74
CA GLN A 544 -15.51 -0.12 3.45
C GLN A 544 -14.57 0.09 2.26
N ARG A 545 -13.63 1.05 2.36
CA ARG A 545 -12.51 1.15 1.40
C ARG A 545 -11.60 -0.08 1.49
N VAL A 546 -11.24 -0.53 2.69
CA VAL A 546 -10.43 -1.75 2.92
C VAL A 546 -11.13 -2.99 2.36
N GLN A 547 -12.44 -3.16 2.60
CA GLN A 547 -13.21 -4.29 2.07
C GLN A 547 -13.28 -4.30 0.52
N ARG A 548 -13.38 -3.13 -0.14
CA ARG A 548 -13.28 -3.02 -1.61
C ARG A 548 -11.89 -3.39 -2.13
N LEU A 549 -10.83 -2.94 -1.44
CA LEU A 549 -9.44 -3.24 -1.76
C LEU A 549 -9.17 -4.75 -1.66
N LEU A 550 -9.52 -5.37 -0.54
CA LEU A 550 -9.37 -6.80 -0.28
C LEU A 550 -10.18 -7.65 -1.28
N ALA A 551 -11.39 -7.21 -1.64
CA ALA A 551 -12.18 -7.88 -2.67
C ALA A 551 -11.50 -7.89 -4.04
N PHE A 552 -10.81 -6.81 -4.44
CA PHE A 552 -9.96 -6.84 -5.62
C PHE A 552 -8.78 -7.81 -5.43
N GLN A 553 -8.02 -7.66 -4.35
CA GLN A 553 -6.80 -8.44 -4.08
C GLN A 553 -7.07 -9.96 -4.09
N LEU A 554 -8.15 -10.41 -3.45
CA LEU A 554 -8.53 -11.81 -3.32
C LEU A 554 -9.21 -12.38 -4.58
N THR A 555 -9.61 -11.55 -5.55
CA THR A 555 -10.23 -12.00 -6.82
C THR A 555 -9.39 -11.73 -8.07
N THR A 556 -8.32 -10.95 -7.97
CA THR A 556 -7.35 -10.72 -9.06
C THR A 556 -6.32 -11.85 -9.19
N ARG A 557 -5.40 -11.76 -10.17
CA ARG A 557 -4.34 -12.76 -10.41
C ARG A 557 -3.19 -12.63 -9.39
N GLY A 558 -2.46 -13.72 -9.20
CA GLY A 558 -1.35 -13.81 -8.24
C GLY A 558 -1.70 -14.65 -7.01
N THR A 559 -0.91 -14.49 -5.97
CA THR A 559 -1.10 -15.07 -4.63
C THR A 559 -1.40 -13.93 -3.66
N PRO A 560 -2.63 -13.81 -3.12
CA PRO A 560 -2.90 -12.82 -2.09
C PRO A 560 -2.14 -13.15 -0.79
N CYS A 561 -1.52 -12.14 -0.18
CA CYS A 561 -0.92 -12.16 1.14
C CYS A 561 -1.59 -11.10 2.04
N LEU A 562 -1.85 -11.46 3.30
CA LEU A 562 -2.36 -10.56 4.32
C LEU A 562 -1.29 -10.36 5.40
N THR A 563 -1.11 -9.13 5.87
CA THR A 563 -0.39 -8.85 7.12
C THR A 563 -1.28 -9.21 8.29
N TYR A 564 -0.74 -9.75 9.38
CA TYR A 564 -1.53 -10.10 10.55
C TYR A 564 -2.40 -8.93 11.04
N GLY A 565 -3.69 -9.18 11.30
CA GLY A 565 -4.61 -8.18 11.85
C GLY A 565 -5.19 -7.19 10.83
N VAL A 566 -4.92 -7.34 9.53
CA VAL A 566 -5.68 -6.65 8.46
C VAL A 566 -7.18 -6.98 8.56
N GLU A 567 -7.51 -8.21 8.97
CA GLU A 567 -8.86 -8.73 9.08
C GLU A 567 -9.66 -8.17 10.26
N VAL A 568 -8.99 -7.59 11.26
CA VAL A 568 -9.59 -6.85 12.39
C VAL A 568 -9.35 -5.33 12.29
N GLY A 569 -8.64 -4.87 11.25
CA GLY A 569 -8.42 -3.45 10.98
C GLY A 569 -7.36 -2.78 11.86
N LEU A 570 -6.25 -3.46 12.18
CA LEU A 570 -5.12 -2.82 12.88
C LEU A 570 -4.64 -1.56 12.14
N GLU A 571 -4.31 -0.53 12.92
CA GLU A 571 -3.86 0.79 12.44
C GLU A 571 -2.37 1.04 12.76
N GLY A 572 -1.75 1.92 11.99
CA GLY A 572 -0.36 2.35 12.16
C GLY A 572 0.17 3.05 10.90
N GLU A 573 0.59 4.31 11.02
CA GLU A 573 1.03 5.12 9.86
C GLU A 573 2.50 4.87 9.45
N ALA A 574 3.34 4.33 10.35
CA ALA A 574 4.76 4.00 10.14
C ALA A 574 5.26 3.04 11.24
N GLU A 575 6.50 2.56 11.12
CA GLU A 575 7.24 1.88 12.19
C GLU A 575 7.40 2.78 13.44
N PRO A 576 7.37 2.24 14.68
CA PRO A 576 7.01 0.86 15.05
C PRO A 576 5.49 0.63 15.14
N VAL A 577 4.67 1.68 14.97
CA VAL A 577 3.21 1.65 15.21
C VAL A 577 2.49 0.68 14.25
N ASN A 578 2.97 0.53 13.00
CA ASN A 578 2.46 -0.49 12.08
C ASN A 578 2.79 -1.94 12.52
N ARG A 579 3.59 -2.14 13.55
CA ARG A 579 3.92 -3.44 14.16
C ARG A 579 3.29 -3.62 15.56
N GLY A 580 2.17 -2.94 15.84
CA GLY A 580 1.38 -3.18 17.06
C GLY A 580 0.75 -4.58 17.13
N ASP A 581 0.32 -4.99 18.33
CA ASP A 581 -0.07 -6.39 18.62
C ASP A 581 -1.36 -6.87 17.95
N MET A 582 -1.42 -8.17 17.73
CA MET A 582 -2.58 -8.86 17.17
C MET A 582 -3.76 -8.93 18.16
N VAL A 583 -4.91 -8.42 17.73
CA VAL A 583 -6.18 -8.54 18.46
C VAL A 583 -7.05 -9.61 17.80
N PHE A 584 -7.24 -10.76 18.46
CA PHE A 584 -8.12 -11.81 17.96
C PHE A 584 -9.60 -11.50 18.26
N PRO A 585 -10.53 -11.66 17.30
CA PRO A 585 -11.94 -11.32 17.50
C PRO A 585 -12.65 -12.30 18.45
N GLU A 586 -13.39 -11.79 19.43
CA GLU A 586 -14.14 -12.62 20.39
C GLU A 586 -15.33 -13.38 19.76
N ARG A 587 -15.85 -12.92 18.62
CA ARG A 587 -17.12 -13.40 18.03
C ARG A 587 -17.13 -13.25 16.51
N ASP A 588 -17.79 -14.19 15.84
CA ASP A 588 -18.12 -14.10 14.42
C ASP A 588 -19.10 -12.93 14.17
N ASP A 589 -18.70 -11.95 13.37
CA ASP A 589 -19.64 -10.97 12.78
C ASP A 589 -19.73 -11.16 11.26
N PRO A 590 -20.93 -11.46 10.70
CA PRO A 590 -21.12 -11.59 9.26
C PRO A 590 -20.86 -10.34 8.39
N SER A 591 -20.69 -9.16 8.99
CA SER A 591 -20.30 -7.91 8.30
C SER A 591 -18.81 -7.59 8.38
N SER A 592 -18.04 -8.33 9.19
CA SER A 592 -16.61 -8.06 9.41
C SER A 592 -15.74 -8.30 8.18
N THR A 593 -14.64 -7.54 8.10
CA THR A 593 -13.56 -7.78 7.13
C THR A 593 -13.02 -9.22 7.21
N ALA A 594 -12.91 -9.82 8.41
CA ALA A 594 -12.55 -11.23 8.60
C ALA A 594 -13.51 -12.22 7.90
N GLN A 595 -14.84 -12.03 8.02
CA GLN A 595 -15.80 -12.87 7.29
C GLN A 595 -15.67 -12.69 5.77
N LEU A 596 -15.49 -11.45 5.30
CA LEU A 596 -15.30 -11.17 3.87
C LEU A 596 -14.05 -11.87 3.33
N ILE A 597 -12.93 -11.83 4.06
CA ILE A 597 -11.70 -12.56 3.74
C ILE A 597 -11.97 -14.07 3.65
N ALA A 598 -12.62 -14.66 4.65
CA ALA A 598 -12.90 -16.10 4.69
C ALA A 598 -13.78 -16.56 3.51
N ASP A 599 -14.82 -15.80 3.18
CA ASP A 599 -15.69 -16.10 2.03
C ASP A 599 -14.97 -15.91 0.69
N LEU A 600 -14.17 -14.86 0.52
CA LEU A 600 -13.37 -14.64 -0.68
C LEU A 600 -12.26 -15.70 -0.85
N ALA A 601 -11.62 -16.12 0.24
CA ALA A 601 -10.63 -17.20 0.24
C ALA A 601 -11.26 -18.55 -0.14
N ARG A 602 -12.47 -18.83 0.38
CA ARG A 602 -13.30 -19.97 -0.03
C ARG A 602 -13.65 -19.90 -1.52
N ILE A 603 -14.16 -18.77 -2.00
CA ILE A 603 -14.54 -18.56 -3.41
C ILE A 603 -13.32 -18.72 -4.35
N ARG A 604 -12.15 -18.17 -3.98
CA ARG A 604 -10.89 -18.31 -4.74
C ARG A 604 -10.42 -19.76 -4.87
N ARG A 605 -10.66 -20.57 -3.83
CA ARG A 605 -10.35 -22.02 -3.79
C ARG A 605 -11.37 -22.85 -4.57
N GLU A 606 -12.64 -22.49 -4.52
CA GLU A 606 -13.74 -23.19 -5.19
C GLU A 606 -13.84 -22.87 -6.70
N HIS A 607 -13.33 -21.72 -7.13
CA HIS A 607 -13.36 -21.27 -8.53
C HIS A 607 -11.94 -21.08 -9.11
N PRO A 608 -11.34 -22.09 -9.77
CA PRO A 608 -9.97 -22.03 -10.33
C PRO A 608 -9.72 -20.90 -11.33
N ALA A 609 -10.76 -20.27 -11.88
CA ALA A 609 -10.64 -19.05 -12.68
C ALA A 609 -9.95 -17.91 -11.90
N LEU A 610 -10.19 -17.80 -10.59
CA LEU A 610 -9.60 -16.74 -9.76
C LEU A 610 -8.12 -16.97 -9.44
N SER A 611 -7.69 -18.23 -9.31
CA SER A 611 -6.29 -18.58 -9.02
C SER A 611 -5.44 -18.82 -10.27
N LYS A 612 -5.96 -19.51 -11.29
CA LYS A 612 -5.22 -19.89 -12.52
C LYS A 612 -5.65 -19.12 -13.78
N GLY A 613 -6.79 -18.42 -13.78
CA GLY A 613 -7.38 -17.86 -14.99
C GLY A 613 -6.77 -16.53 -15.46
N ARG A 614 -6.83 -16.28 -16.77
CA ARG A 614 -6.42 -15.02 -17.40
C ARG A 614 -7.43 -13.92 -17.09
N THR A 615 -6.96 -12.67 -17.01
CA THR A 615 -7.80 -11.49 -16.77
C THR A 615 -8.16 -10.82 -18.09
N ARG A 616 -9.42 -10.38 -18.21
CA ARG A 616 -9.91 -9.50 -19.29
C ARG A 616 -10.75 -8.40 -18.68
N LEU A 617 -10.38 -7.14 -18.91
CA LEU A 617 -11.20 -5.99 -18.56
C LEU A 617 -12.46 -5.99 -19.45
N LEU A 618 -13.58 -5.53 -18.90
CA LEU A 618 -14.86 -5.44 -19.62
C LEU A 618 -15.37 -4.00 -19.64
N ALA A 619 -15.30 -3.29 -18.51
CA ALA A 619 -15.61 -1.87 -18.42
C ALA A 619 -14.68 -1.17 -17.41
N LEU A 620 -14.30 0.06 -17.73
CA LEU A 620 -13.49 0.94 -16.90
C LEU A 620 -13.92 2.40 -17.12
N ASP A 621 -14.12 3.14 -16.04
CA ASP A 621 -14.24 4.60 -16.02
C ASP A 621 -13.74 5.16 -14.68
N ASP A 622 -14.02 6.44 -14.39
CA ASP A 622 -13.56 7.15 -13.19
C ASP A 622 -14.01 6.48 -11.88
N GLU A 623 -15.13 5.74 -11.86
CA GLU A 623 -15.72 5.15 -10.64
C GLU A 623 -15.90 3.62 -10.71
N LEU A 624 -16.04 3.05 -11.92
CA LEU A 624 -16.39 1.65 -12.14
C LEU A 624 -15.19 0.83 -12.63
N PHE A 625 -15.00 -0.35 -12.03
CA PHE A 625 -14.03 -1.35 -12.49
C PHE A 625 -14.71 -2.72 -12.65
N ALA A 626 -14.78 -3.23 -13.89
CA ALA A 626 -15.38 -4.53 -14.20
C ALA A 626 -14.43 -5.40 -15.04
N TYR A 627 -14.17 -6.62 -14.58
CA TYR A 627 -13.29 -7.57 -15.25
C TYR A 627 -13.81 -9.01 -15.11
N VAL A 628 -13.40 -9.87 -16.04
CA VAL A 628 -13.63 -11.31 -15.97
C VAL A 628 -12.31 -12.06 -15.84
N ARG A 629 -12.33 -13.12 -15.03
CA ARG A 629 -11.27 -14.10 -14.89
C ARG A 629 -11.73 -15.39 -15.56
N VAL A 630 -10.97 -15.91 -16.52
CA VAL A 630 -11.35 -17.07 -17.33
C VAL A 630 -10.28 -18.15 -17.29
N ALA A 631 -10.68 -19.39 -17.01
CA ALA A 631 -9.87 -20.60 -17.13
C ALA A 631 -10.72 -21.73 -17.74
N ASP A 632 -10.10 -22.85 -18.11
CA ASP A 632 -10.81 -24.00 -18.69
C ASP A 632 -11.89 -24.59 -17.76
N ALA A 633 -11.74 -24.38 -16.44
CA ALA A 633 -12.67 -24.82 -15.41
C ALA A 633 -13.84 -23.85 -15.15
N GLY A 634 -13.89 -22.66 -15.77
CA GLY A 634 -14.99 -21.70 -15.59
C GLY A 634 -14.60 -20.23 -15.76
N ALA A 635 -15.57 -19.34 -15.56
CA ALA A 635 -15.39 -17.90 -15.65
C ALA A 635 -16.07 -17.18 -14.47
N VAL A 636 -15.37 -16.22 -13.86
CA VAL A 636 -15.89 -15.39 -12.77
C VAL A 636 -15.76 -13.92 -13.14
N LEU A 637 -16.89 -13.20 -13.10
CA LEU A 637 -16.95 -11.75 -13.24
C LEU A 637 -16.72 -11.11 -11.88
N VAL A 638 -15.90 -10.06 -11.83
CA VAL A 638 -15.77 -9.16 -10.70
C VAL A 638 -16.19 -7.77 -11.15
N VAL A 639 -17.07 -7.14 -10.39
CA VAL A 639 -17.50 -5.75 -10.59
C VAL A 639 -17.39 -5.03 -9.27
N ILE A 640 -16.68 -3.90 -9.27
CA ILE A 640 -16.55 -3.00 -8.13
C ILE A 640 -17.00 -1.62 -8.59
N ASN A 641 -17.97 -1.06 -7.88
CA ASN A 641 -18.39 0.32 -8.05
C ASN A 641 -17.87 1.12 -6.86
N GLN A 642 -17.03 2.13 -7.10
CA GLN A 642 -16.50 2.99 -6.04
C GLN A 642 -17.29 4.29 -5.90
N GLY A 643 -18.09 4.63 -6.91
CA GLY A 643 -18.87 5.86 -6.96
C GLY A 643 -20.10 5.87 -6.07
N ASP A 644 -20.63 7.07 -5.85
CA ASP A 644 -21.85 7.32 -5.08
C ASP A 644 -23.14 7.13 -5.90
N THR A 645 -23.06 6.57 -7.12
CA THR A 645 -24.19 6.37 -8.04
C THR A 645 -24.43 4.88 -8.38
N GLU A 646 -25.69 4.50 -8.62
CA GLU A 646 -26.00 3.15 -9.15
C GLU A 646 -25.51 3.04 -10.58
N ARG A 647 -24.75 1.98 -10.89
CA ARG A 647 -24.20 1.73 -12.23
C ARG A 647 -24.88 0.51 -12.86
N VAL A 648 -25.03 0.54 -14.18
CA VAL A 648 -25.50 -0.60 -14.98
C VAL A 648 -24.32 -1.16 -15.76
N VAL A 649 -24.01 -2.44 -15.58
CA VAL A 649 -22.91 -3.13 -16.26
C VAL A 649 -23.50 -4.18 -17.20
N GLU A 650 -23.40 -3.91 -18.50
CA GLU A 650 -23.66 -4.90 -19.53
C GLU A 650 -22.43 -5.82 -19.69
N LEU A 651 -22.65 -7.08 -20.06
CA LEU A 651 -21.56 -8.00 -20.37
C LEU A 651 -21.31 -7.93 -21.88
N PRO A 652 -20.08 -7.61 -22.34
CA PRO A 652 -19.77 -7.60 -23.77
C PRO A 652 -20.10 -8.95 -24.43
N GLN A 653 -20.74 -8.89 -25.60
CA GLN A 653 -20.95 -10.07 -26.46
C GLN A 653 -19.73 -10.35 -27.37
N ALA A 654 -18.75 -9.44 -27.39
CA ALA A 654 -17.60 -9.47 -28.29
C ALA A 654 -16.52 -10.49 -27.86
N SER A 655 -15.58 -10.73 -28.78
CA SER A 655 -14.33 -11.46 -28.53
C SER A 655 -14.48 -12.78 -27.77
N GLY A 656 -15.40 -13.62 -28.27
CA GLY A 656 -15.45 -15.06 -27.95
C GLY A 656 -16.43 -15.50 -26.86
N ALA A 657 -17.45 -14.71 -26.55
CA ALA A 657 -18.64 -15.26 -25.88
C ALA A 657 -19.31 -16.32 -26.80
N VAL A 658 -19.48 -17.55 -26.29
CA VAL A 658 -20.04 -18.70 -27.05
C VAL A 658 -21.50 -18.99 -26.66
N GLY A 659 -21.91 -18.57 -25.46
CA GLY A 659 -23.29 -18.67 -24.98
C GLY A 659 -24.12 -17.41 -25.26
N LYS A 660 -25.46 -17.57 -25.32
CA LYS A 660 -26.35 -16.41 -25.12
C LYS A 660 -26.26 -15.96 -23.67
N GLN A 661 -26.20 -14.65 -23.44
CA GLN A 661 -26.20 -14.08 -22.09
C GLN A 661 -27.40 -14.58 -21.27
N PRO A 662 -27.18 -15.22 -20.10
CA PRO A 662 -28.28 -15.64 -19.24
C PRO A 662 -28.92 -14.39 -18.61
N SER A 663 -30.22 -14.42 -18.36
CA SER A 663 -30.91 -13.32 -17.67
C SER A 663 -30.54 -13.20 -16.18
N ARG A 664 -29.82 -14.19 -15.62
CA ARG A 664 -29.39 -14.26 -14.22
C ARG A 664 -28.09 -15.06 -14.02
N ALA A 665 -27.07 -14.43 -13.47
CA ALA A 665 -25.86 -15.10 -12.96
C ALA A 665 -26.02 -15.51 -11.48
N LEU A 666 -25.09 -16.28 -10.92
CA LEU A 666 -25.01 -16.56 -9.48
C LEU A 666 -23.98 -15.60 -8.86
N ASP A 667 -24.39 -14.80 -7.88
CA ASP A 667 -23.46 -14.06 -7.02
C ASP A 667 -22.90 -14.99 -5.95
N LEU A 668 -21.58 -15.08 -5.90
CA LEU A 668 -20.82 -16.02 -5.07
C LEU A 668 -20.64 -15.50 -3.64
N LEU A 669 -20.74 -14.18 -3.44
CA LEU A 669 -20.75 -13.56 -2.12
C LEU A 669 -22.11 -13.77 -1.42
N SER A 670 -23.21 -13.33 -2.03
CA SER A 670 -24.54 -13.46 -1.38
C SER A 670 -25.21 -14.83 -1.55
N GLY A 671 -24.64 -15.73 -2.37
CA GLY A 671 -25.21 -17.03 -2.73
C GLY A 671 -26.52 -16.95 -3.53
N ARG A 672 -26.88 -15.77 -4.06
CA ARG A 672 -28.17 -15.49 -4.72
C ARG A 672 -27.99 -15.27 -6.21
N ARG A 673 -29.02 -15.59 -7.00
CA ARG A 673 -29.00 -15.26 -8.44
C ARG A 673 -29.42 -13.82 -8.69
N VAL A 674 -28.50 -12.95 -9.09
CA VAL A 674 -28.79 -11.57 -9.53
C VAL A 674 -29.36 -11.54 -10.95
N ALA A 675 -29.81 -10.38 -11.43
CA ALA A 675 -30.24 -10.19 -12.83
C ALA A 675 -29.07 -9.74 -13.71
N LEU A 676 -29.22 -9.87 -15.04
CA LEU A 676 -28.34 -9.28 -16.05
C LEU A 676 -29.15 -8.47 -17.07
N PRO A 677 -28.68 -7.29 -17.55
CA PRO A 677 -27.44 -6.60 -17.15
C PRO A 677 -27.42 -6.24 -15.66
N LEU A 678 -26.23 -6.15 -15.09
CA LEU A 678 -26.05 -6.03 -13.65
C LEU A 678 -26.33 -4.59 -13.20
N GLN A 679 -27.31 -4.39 -12.33
CA GLN A 679 -27.39 -3.19 -11.51
C GLN A 679 -26.49 -3.40 -10.28
N ILE A 680 -25.51 -2.52 -10.08
CA ILE A 680 -24.63 -2.50 -8.91
C ILE A 680 -24.83 -1.18 -8.17
N ALA A 681 -25.02 -1.28 -6.85
CA ALA A 681 -25.32 -0.12 -6.01
C ALA A 681 -24.07 0.78 -5.85
N PRO A 682 -24.21 2.01 -5.34
CA PRO A 682 -23.07 2.81 -4.89
C PRO A 682 -22.14 2.02 -3.97
N GLN A 683 -20.82 2.22 -4.12
CA GLN A 683 -19.79 1.69 -3.21
C GLN A 683 -19.76 0.14 -3.02
N ASP A 684 -20.39 -0.60 -3.94
CA ASP A 684 -20.77 -2.02 -3.84
C ASP A 684 -19.88 -2.97 -4.68
N ILE A 685 -19.91 -4.26 -4.35
CA ILE A 685 -19.03 -5.31 -4.91
C ILE A 685 -19.86 -6.51 -5.37
N ARG A 686 -19.59 -7.07 -6.56
CA ARG A 686 -20.20 -8.32 -7.04
C ARG A 686 -19.17 -9.27 -7.63
N VAL A 687 -19.25 -10.54 -7.23
CA VAL A 687 -18.40 -11.63 -7.72
C VAL A 687 -19.31 -12.71 -8.28
N LEU A 688 -19.51 -12.73 -9.60
CA LEU A 688 -20.53 -13.55 -10.24
C LEU A 688 -19.92 -14.75 -10.97
N ASP A 689 -20.42 -15.96 -10.71
CA ASP A 689 -20.19 -17.10 -11.61
C ASP A 689 -20.94 -16.89 -12.92
N VAL A 690 -20.15 -16.84 -13.98
CA VAL A 690 -20.53 -16.58 -15.37
C VAL A 690 -20.02 -17.69 -16.31
N SER A 691 -19.69 -18.85 -15.73
CA SER A 691 -19.20 -20.03 -16.46
C SER A 691 -20.18 -20.46 -17.56
N GLY A 692 -19.65 -20.71 -18.75
CA GLY A 692 -20.45 -21.04 -19.95
C GLY A 692 -20.88 -19.84 -20.79
N LEU A 693 -20.59 -18.59 -20.40
CA LEU A 693 -20.59 -17.46 -21.32
C LEU A 693 -19.36 -17.51 -22.24
N TRP A 694 -18.18 -17.56 -21.63
CA TRP A 694 -16.88 -17.66 -22.28
C TRP A 694 -16.42 -19.12 -22.40
N ALA A 695 -15.69 -19.43 -23.46
CA ALA A 695 -15.10 -20.75 -23.66
C ALA A 695 -13.74 -20.90 -22.93
N PRO A 696 -13.36 -22.15 -22.55
CA PRO A 696 -11.98 -22.53 -22.30
C PRO A 696 -11.02 -21.97 -23.36
N GLY A 697 -9.87 -21.47 -22.93
CA GLY A 697 -8.86 -20.85 -23.80
C GLY A 697 -9.28 -19.64 -24.63
N VAL A 698 -10.44 -19.00 -24.41
CA VAL A 698 -10.90 -17.88 -25.27
C VAL A 698 -9.94 -16.69 -25.25
N LEU A 699 -9.30 -16.42 -24.12
CA LEU A 699 -8.34 -15.33 -23.95
C LEU A 699 -6.93 -15.69 -24.45
N ASP A 700 -6.73 -16.89 -25.00
CA ASP A 700 -5.45 -17.34 -25.57
C ASP A 700 -5.30 -17.01 -27.06
N ALA A 701 -6.37 -16.56 -27.71
CA ALA A 701 -6.25 -15.81 -28.96
C ALA A 701 -5.49 -14.49 -28.70
N PRO A 702 -4.62 -14.03 -29.63
CA PRO A 702 -4.12 -12.66 -29.59
C PRO A 702 -5.30 -11.68 -29.59
N PRO A 703 -5.24 -10.59 -28.80
CA PRO A 703 -6.31 -9.59 -28.78
C PRO A 703 -6.50 -8.97 -30.16
N GLU A 704 -7.74 -8.58 -30.47
CA GLU A 704 -8.05 -7.89 -31.71
C GLU A 704 -7.43 -6.48 -31.73
N GLN A 705 -7.43 -5.85 -32.91
CA GLN A 705 -6.69 -4.62 -33.18
C GLN A 705 -7.66 -3.52 -33.60
N ARG A 706 -7.73 -2.44 -32.81
CA ARG A 706 -8.66 -1.33 -33.02
C ARG A 706 -7.90 -0.05 -33.36
N ALA A 707 -8.42 0.69 -34.33
CA ALA A 707 -7.90 2.01 -34.68
C ALA A 707 -8.18 3.02 -33.56
N VAL A 708 -7.16 3.78 -33.18
CA VAL A 708 -7.20 4.78 -32.11
C VAL A 708 -6.65 6.10 -32.64
N GLU A 709 -7.40 7.19 -32.44
CA GLU A 709 -6.96 8.56 -32.75
C GLU A 709 -7.00 9.42 -31.49
N VAL A 710 -5.85 9.94 -31.06
CA VAL A 710 -5.73 10.85 -29.91
C VAL A 710 -5.51 12.27 -30.41
N HIS A 711 -6.46 13.16 -30.13
CA HIS A 711 -6.40 14.58 -30.44
C HIS A 711 -6.09 15.40 -29.18
N VAL A 712 -4.96 16.10 -29.17
CA VAL A 712 -4.53 16.98 -28.09
C VAL A 712 -4.77 18.43 -28.48
N ARG A 713 -5.37 19.20 -27.56
CA ARG A 713 -5.63 20.64 -27.71
C ARG A 713 -4.74 21.47 -26.80
N ASP A 714 -4.44 22.68 -27.24
CA ASP A 714 -3.93 23.79 -26.44
C ASP A 714 -2.54 23.54 -25.77
N ALA A 715 -1.74 22.64 -26.35
CA ALA A 715 -0.38 22.37 -25.89
C ALA A 715 0.60 23.55 -26.15
N PRO A 716 1.33 24.04 -25.13
CA PRO A 716 2.18 25.25 -25.22
C PRO A 716 3.53 24.96 -25.90
N LEU A 717 3.51 24.86 -27.23
CA LEU A 717 4.66 24.53 -28.08
C LEU A 717 5.35 25.76 -28.68
N ASN A 718 6.67 25.81 -28.56
CA ASN A 718 7.54 26.77 -29.26
C ASN A 718 8.07 26.20 -30.60
N ALA A 719 8.77 27.04 -31.37
CA ALA A 719 9.39 26.61 -32.63
C ALA A 719 10.53 25.60 -32.38
N GLY A 720 10.31 24.35 -32.79
CA GLY A 720 11.25 23.24 -32.59
C GLY A 720 10.84 22.27 -31.48
N ASP A 721 9.85 22.62 -30.65
CA ASP A 721 9.30 21.72 -29.65
C ASP A 721 8.52 20.57 -30.31
N THR A 722 8.47 19.42 -29.64
CA THR A 722 7.79 18.20 -30.09
C THR A 722 6.86 17.69 -29.00
N LEU A 723 5.57 17.51 -29.33
CA LEU A 723 4.60 16.85 -28.47
C LEU A 723 4.61 15.32 -28.70
N LEU A 724 4.58 14.56 -27.61
CA LEU A 724 4.60 13.10 -27.54
C LEU A 724 3.52 12.59 -26.57
N LEU A 725 3.07 11.34 -26.76
CA LEU A 725 2.49 10.53 -25.69
C LEU A 725 3.60 9.68 -25.06
N VAL A 726 3.77 9.73 -23.75
CA VAL A 726 4.78 8.97 -23.00
C VAL A 726 4.06 8.15 -21.91
N GLY A 727 4.36 6.86 -21.77
CA GLY A 727 3.56 5.98 -20.91
C GLY A 727 4.24 4.66 -20.53
N GLY A 728 3.66 3.92 -19.58
CA GLY A 728 4.23 2.70 -18.97
C GLY A 728 4.25 1.44 -19.84
N SER A 729 4.13 1.60 -21.16
CA SER A 729 4.10 0.55 -22.16
C SER A 729 5.16 0.80 -23.22
N ALA A 730 5.77 -0.25 -23.77
CA ALA A 730 6.89 -0.13 -24.70
C ALA A 730 6.52 0.63 -25.99
N GLU A 731 5.24 0.54 -26.38
CA GLU A 731 4.61 1.26 -27.49
C GLU A 731 4.47 2.77 -27.23
N LEU A 732 4.56 3.20 -25.96
CA LEU A 732 4.56 4.58 -25.48
C LEU A 732 5.88 4.96 -24.77
N GLY A 733 6.94 4.17 -24.95
CA GLY A 733 8.30 4.48 -24.52
C GLY A 733 8.70 4.07 -23.11
N ASP A 734 7.92 3.26 -22.37
CA ASP A 734 8.25 2.81 -21.00
C ASP A 734 8.65 3.98 -20.05
N TRP A 735 7.86 5.05 -20.10
CA TRP A 735 8.08 6.34 -19.41
C TRP A 735 9.34 7.14 -19.82
N ASP A 736 10.16 6.69 -20.78
CA ASP A 736 11.24 7.51 -21.36
C ASP A 736 10.66 8.58 -22.32
N PRO A 737 10.83 9.89 -22.04
CA PRO A 737 10.32 10.95 -22.89
C PRO A 737 11.11 11.12 -24.20
N ASN A 738 12.18 10.34 -24.42
CA ASN A 738 12.86 10.28 -25.71
C ASN A 738 12.22 9.24 -26.65
N SER A 739 11.72 8.14 -26.10
CA SER A 739 11.10 7.00 -26.79
C SER A 739 9.56 7.07 -26.90
N GLY A 740 8.93 8.11 -26.36
CA GLY A 740 7.48 8.33 -26.45
C GLY A 740 6.92 8.39 -27.88
N ALA A 741 5.65 8.01 -28.00
CA ALA A 741 4.94 7.96 -29.27
C ALA A 741 4.67 9.36 -29.85
N GLY A 742 5.32 9.65 -30.98
CA GLY A 742 5.19 10.90 -31.72
C GLY A 742 6.33 11.06 -32.74
N PRO A 743 6.60 12.28 -33.26
CA PRO A 743 5.90 13.54 -32.98
C PRO A 743 4.41 13.50 -33.37
N LEU A 744 3.58 14.23 -32.65
CA LEU A 744 2.19 14.45 -33.04
C LEU A 744 2.09 15.34 -34.29
N GLN A 745 1.08 15.08 -35.13
CA GLN A 745 0.83 15.84 -36.36
C GLN A 745 -0.05 17.06 -36.05
N HIS A 746 0.35 18.26 -36.47
CA HIS A 746 -0.33 19.49 -36.11
C HIS A 746 -1.24 20.04 -37.22
N GLN A 747 -2.49 20.33 -36.86
CA GLN A 747 -3.47 20.99 -37.72
C GLN A 747 -4.15 22.14 -36.97
N GLY A 748 -3.49 23.31 -36.96
CA GLY A 748 -3.93 24.46 -36.15
C GLY A 748 -3.56 24.27 -34.68
N THR A 749 -4.51 24.50 -33.77
CA THR A 749 -4.33 24.29 -32.31
C THR A 749 -4.56 22.84 -31.87
N ILE A 750 -4.85 21.93 -32.81
CA ILE A 750 -5.02 20.51 -32.55
C ILE A 750 -3.76 19.77 -33.02
N ALA A 751 -3.21 18.94 -32.15
CA ALA A 751 -2.21 17.94 -32.46
C ALA A 751 -2.87 16.56 -32.48
N SER A 752 -2.43 15.63 -33.34
CA SER A 752 -3.00 14.28 -33.41
C SER A 752 -1.95 13.17 -33.54
N TRP A 753 -2.25 12.03 -32.93
CA TRP A 753 -1.55 10.77 -33.12
C TRP A 753 -2.58 9.68 -33.41
N GLY A 754 -2.32 8.84 -34.40
CA GLY A 754 -3.20 7.75 -34.80
C GLY A 754 -2.42 6.46 -34.95
N THR A 755 -2.95 5.37 -34.40
CA THR A 755 -2.34 4.03 -34.48
C THR A 755 -3.40 2.93 -34.43
N SER A 756 -2.97 1.67 -34.43
CA SER A 756 -3.78 0.52 -34.01
C SER A 756 -3.30 0.04 -32.64
N LEU A 757 -4.22 -0.16 -31.70
CA LEU A 757 -3.94 -0.71 -30.37
C LEU A 757 -4.74 -2.00 -30.13
N GLU A 758 -4.24 -2.85 -29.24
CA GLU A 758 -4.90 -4.09 -28.85
C GLU A 758 -6.15 -3.85 -27.99
N THR A 759 -7.22 -4.60 -28.24
CA THR A 759 -8.50 -4.50 -27.52
C THR A 759 -8.46 -5.14 -26.13
N GLY A 760 -9.35 -4.66 -25.26
CA GLY A 760 -9.51 -5.00 -23.85
C GLY A 760 -8.26 -4.77 -23.00
N ARG A 761 -7.40 -3.84 -23.41
CA ARG A 761 -6.17 -3.41 -22.75
C ARG A 761 -6.27 -1.95 -22.31
N VAL A 762 -5.43 -1.53 -21.36
CA VAL A 762 -5.39 -0.15 -20.85
C VAL A 762 -4.02 0.45 -21.01
N TRP A 763 -3.99 1.60 -21.67
CA TRP A 763 -2.78 2.33 -22.00
C TRP A 763 -2.68 3.55 -21.07
N GLU A 764 -1.77 3.47 -20.09
CA GLU A 764 -1.44 4.57 -19.18
C GLU A 764 -0.41 5.51 -19.83
N TYR A 765 -0.69 6.83 -19.82
CA TYR A 765 0.18 7.83 -20.45
C TYR A 765 0.05 9.24 -19.85
N LYS A 766 1.07 10.07 -20.11
CA LYS A 766 1.04 11.53 -20.02
C LYS A 766 1.35 12.15 -21.39
N LEU A 767 0.94 13.39 -21.56
CA LEU A 767 1.41 14.28 -22.62
C LEU A 767 2.75 14.89 -22.22
N VAL A 768 3.73 14.87 -23.14
CA VAL A 768 5.07 15.43 -22.90
C VAL A 768 5.51 16.29 -24.08
N ILE A 769 6.01 17.48 -23.78
CA ILE A 769 6.70 18.35 -24.73
C ILE A 769 8.20 18.18 -24.55
N ARG A 770 8.86 17.54 -25.52
CA ARG A 770 10.32 17.63 -25.66
C ARG A 770 10.65 18.96 -26.32
N ARG A 771 11.39 19.82 -25.62
CA ARG A 771 11.77 21.16 -26.05
C ARG A 771 12.89 21.13 -27.09
N ALA A 772 13.04 22.22 -27.84
CA ALA A 772 14.08 22.37 -28.86
C ALA A 772 15.54 22.26 -28.34
N ASP A 773 15.76 22.39 -27.03
CA ASP A 773 17.07 22.21 -26.36
C ASP A 773 17.31 20.79 -25.81
N GLY A 774 16.32 19.90 -25.93
CA GLY A 774 16.36 18.53 -25.39
C GLY A 774 15.76 18.36 -24.00
N SER A 775 15.41 19.45 -23.29
CA SER A 775 14.67 19.37 -22.03
C SER A 775 13.23 18.87 -22.24
N THR A 776 12.55 18.46 -21.16
CA THR A 776 11.18 17.93 -21.24
C THR A 776 10.24 18.65 -20.28
N THR A 777 9.06 19.03 -20.77
CA THR A 777 7.95 19.53 -19.95
C THR A 777 6.85 18.47 -20.00
N TRP A 778 6.49 17.94 -18.84
CA TRP A 778 5.37 17.02 -18.67
C TRP A 778 4.09 17.80 -18.39
N GLU A 779 2.92 17.21 -18.63
CA GLU A 779 1.67 17.78 -18.12
C GLU A 779 1.52 17.57 -16.60
N GLU A 780 0.99 18.58 -15.91
CA GLU A 780 0.85 18.54 -14.44
C GLU A 780 -0.19 17.52 -13.96
N ARG A 781 -1.20 17.21 -14.79
CA ARG A 781 -2.28 16.27 -14.43
C ARG A 781 -1.70 14.88 -14.11
N ALA A 782 -2.32 14.19 -13.15
CA ALA A 782 -2.17 12.75 -12.98
C ALA A 782 -2.42 11.97 -14.29
N ASN A 783 -1.85 10.77 -14.38
CA ASN A 783 -1.82 9.96 -15.60
C ASN A 783 -3.20 9.75 -16.23
N ARG A 784 -3.20 9.71 -17.56
CA ARG A 784 -4.36 9.39 -18.40
C ARG A 784 -4.39 7.89 -18.64
N TYR A 785 -5.59 7.32 -18.66
CA TYR A 785 -5.80 5.90 -18.93
C TYR A 785 -6.73 5.76 -20.12
N LEU A 786 -6.29 5.07 -21.16
CA LEU A 786 -7.09 4.76 -22.34
C LEU A 786 -7.44 3.28 -22.34
N TYR A 787 -8.69 2.96 -22.01
CA TYR A 787 -9.26 1.64 -22.28
C TYR A 787 -9.63 1.53 -23.76
N VAL A 788 -9.13 0.50 -24.43
CA VAL A 788 -9.47 0.19 -25.82
C VAL A 788 -10.44 -0.97 -25.81
N ASP A 789 -11.76 -0.72 -25.84
CA ASP A 789 -12.76 -1.79 -25.86
C ASP A 789 -12.83 -2.52 -27.24
N ASP A 790 -13.62 -3.61 -27.29
CA ASP A 790 -13.79 -4.51 -28.45
C ASP A 790 -14.75 -3.99 -29.57
N ASP A 791 -15.11 -2.70 -29.61
CA ASP A 791 -15.89 -2.13 -30.72
C ASP A 791 -15.05 -2.01 -32.03
N ASN A 792 -15.74 -2.12 -33.16
CA ASN A 792 -15.18 -2.07 -34.52
C ASN A 792 -15.03 -0.63 -35.03
N GLU A 793 -15.73 0.36 -34.45
CA GLU A 793 -15.54 1.77 -34.80
C GLU A 793 -14.28 2.37 -34.14
N ALA A 794 -13.60 3.29 -34.84
CA ALA A 794 -12.34 3.87 -34.39
C ALA A 794 -12.52 4.69 -33.10
N LEU A 795 -11.62 4.50 -32.13
CA LEU A 795 -11.68 5.13 -30.82
C LEU A 795 -11.04 6.53 -30.85
N VAL A 796 -11.89 7.57 -30.80
CA VAL A 796 -11.45 8.97 -30.91
C VAL A 796 -11.35 9.63 -29.52
N VAL A 797 -10.13 9.74 -29.02
CA VAL A 797 -9.81 10.33 -27.72
C VAL A 797 -9.57 11.84 -27.87
N ASN A 798 -10.30 12.66 -27.12
CA ASN A 798 -10.06 14.11 -27.05
C ASN A 798 -9.39 14.46 -25.72
N ALA A 799 -8.21 15.06 -25.78
CA ALA A 799 -7.45 15.56 -24.65
C ALA A 799 -7.19 17.07 -24.79
N THR A 800 -7.14 17.77 -23.67
CA THR A 800 -6.56 19.12 -23.57
C THR A 800 -5.30 19.01 -22.70
N TRP A 801 -4.24 19.73 -23.07
CA TRP A 801 -3.03 19.84 -22.26
C TRP A 801 -3.34 20.37 -20.85
N SER A 802 -2.69 19.82 -19.82
CA SER A 802 -2.72 20.39 -18.46
C SER A 802 -1.42 21.15 -18.21
N SER A 803 -1.53 22.48 -18.22
CA SER A 803 -0.47 23.45 -17.92
C SER A 803 -0.38 23.76 -16.44
#